data_AF-A0A7S4END3-F1
#
_entry.id   AF-A0A7S4END3-F1
#
_cell.length_a   1.000
_cell.length_b   1.000
_cell.length_c   1.000
_cell.angle_alpha   90.00
_cell.angle_beta   90.00
_cell.angle_gamma   90.00
#
_symmetry.space_group_name_H-M   'P 1'
#
loop_
_entity.id
_entity.type
_entity.pdbx_description
1 polymer ?
#
loop_
_entity_poly.entity_id
_entity_poly.type
_entity_poly.pdbx_seq_one_letter_code
_entity_poly.pdbx_strand_id
1 'polypeptide(L)'
;NANTNTNANTNTQISDTDFLTTINMVRVARYTRWMQNRQNNLLSRVPEALKANSEGNNKEDVDKAMAFLEEYSSQARHQPWIKRLIRWVVMKQQTPETLATLSPMIFARFARDEDHCGLLDQMLLADGASGGHWVKALEIYEEIIQTSDNVDYNAEELEHPILQRLAVAIALVHATPVTQVNAIEQQTDQPMPDVVDPIKRYLNYERAYLEGELDPSFPLLTTWDLKHVVDGDEPDEIAAWGRRTLKNFYPQHALQNNPNWSYAAIVKSDIPYGSSRVVNDDPKLQKYQNILHNGGICGRRAFFGRFILRAFGIPTTARPSKGHAALCHWTGPDRDWSVNLGGNWGKGWTNTIYVKDMDFLASAQARRYNPEEYFKVKVAQWIGELCGETKRVYGIHDPHAKHRKGVLLNLESRAVVGRWYYLSLKVQERIINGGPSTPHMKADSSGHLITDIDAASEEPAKTGSYHHGRDLEGRATISIPADSYEDPTKTKEVTIMKGFRDSDNGGNQQIYLPPFSPTGITVLRGGTFKEVPTGRCSSGARLPSAGQGKYSDWGFRAAMTLDEDHDANNPEPTMKLSLDEDNTVFIEFVYIPPGEFVMGGQSTTDNQWSCVEVPHHRVKITDGFYMGKYPVTQKQFETVLRKNTSRSTKQPECPIEAVDLENATNFCSRAAQETGTDIRLPTEAEWEYAARGKTNGDSADPLWFFGDDESKMDDYAWYKSNSGGKTHPVGLKLPNPFGLYDIYGNVCERVADTYKKEYYAESEKKGVVVNPIGPLQGINSKFRYQVENIPAAGNYTLTAKVCTINADQSLIVSSEGWDSDVDDTFAMKLPYTMGEWADSEPVVLSLKEGENALYFWRNKPPQYGVSIKEFTLTRDESRDETHA
;
A
#
# COMPACT_ATOMS: atom_id res chain seq x y z
N ASN A 1 -7.22 37.41 -51.20
CA ASN A 1 -7.65 37.97 -52.49
C ASN A 1 -6.58 37.72 -53.54
N ALA A 2 -6.96 37.03 -54.60
CA ALA A 2 -6.09 36.63 -55.70
C ALA A 2 -5.95 37.70 -56.79
N ASN A 3 -4.87 37.54 -57.57
CA ASN A 3 -4.54 38.04 -58.91
C ASN A 3 -3.97 39.46 -59.09
N THR A 4 -2.67 39.51 -59.44
CA THR A 4 -2.23 39.83 -60.82
C THR A 4 -0.78 39.38 -61.06
N ASN A 5 -0.53 38.89 -62.28
CA ASN A 5 0.70 38.31 -62.84
C ASN A 5 1.89 39.28 -62.95
N THR A 6 3.13 38.78 -62.83
CA THR A 6 4.10 38.68 -63.97
C THR A 6 5.42 38.00 -63.56
N ASN A 7 5.95 37.20 -64.49
CA ASN A 7 7.13 36.33 -64.38
C ASN A 7 8.47 37.08 -64.17
N ALA A 8 9.32 36.52 -63.30
CA ALA A 8 10.75 36.34 -63.56
C ALA A 8 11.29 35.17 -62.73
N ASN A 9 11.78 34.15 -63.42
CA ASN A 9 12.46 32.99 -62.85
C ASN A 9 13.75 33.40 -62.12
N THR A 10 13.77 33.24 -60.81
CA THR A 10 14.94 32.72 -60.09
C THR A 10 14.48 31.49 -59.33
N ASN A 11 14.86 30.33 -59.88
CA ASN A 11 14.52 29.01 -59.38
C ASN A 11 15.32 28.75 -58.10
N THR A 12 14.75 29.09 -56.96
CA THR A 12 15.03 28.41 -55.69
C THR A 12 13.74 27.69 -55.35
N GLN A 13 13.68 26.39 -55.66
CA GLN A 13 12.66 25.52 -55.07
C GLN A 13 12.93 25.49 -53.57
N ILE A 14 12.28 26.39 -52.86
CA ILE A 14 12.08 26.31 -51.42
C ILE A 14 11.23 25.04 -51.24
N SER A 15 11.77 24.02 -50.57
CA SER A 15 11.00 22.82 -50.24
C SER A 15 9.72 23.23 -49.48
N ASP A 16 8.61 22.48 -49.59
CA ASP A 16 7.41 22.75 -48.78
C ASP A 16 7.74 22.84 -47.28
N THR A 17 8.79 22.13 -46.86
CA THR A 17 9.40 22.18 -45.54
C THR A 17 10.04 23.53 -45.23
N ASP A 18 10.82 24.12 -46.14
CA ASP A 18 11.41 25.46 -45.98
C ASP A 18 10.38 26.60 -46.02
N PHE A 19 9.29 26.43 -46.79
CA PHE A 19 8.20 27.41 -46.87
C PHE A 19 7.36 27.42 -45.57
N LEU A 20 7.02 26.23 -45.05
CA LEU A 20 6.36 26.07 -43.74
C LEU A 20 7.26 26.58 -42.61
N THR A 21 8.57 26.33 -42.68
CA THR A 21 9.54 26.84 -41.70
C THR A 21 9.60 28.37 -41.71
N THR A 22 9.61 28.98 -42.90
CA THR A 22 9.62 30.45 -43.05
C THR A 22 8.31 31.09 -42.56
N ILE A 23 7.15 30.50 -42.86
CA ILE A 23 5.85 30.94 -42.33
C ILE A 23 5.82 30.85 -40.81
N ASN A 24 6.34 29.75 -40.24
CA ASN A 24 6.42 29.56 -38.80
C ASN A 24 7.35 30.59 -38.15
N MET A 25 8.51 30.89 -38.74
CA MET A 25 9.42 31.94 -38.23
C MET A 25 8.80 33.34 -38.26
N VAL A 26 8.06 33.70 -39.31
CA VAL A 26 7.36 35.00 -39.40
C VAL A 26 6.22 35.08 -38.39
N ARG A 27 5.47 33.98 -38.20
CA ARG A 27 4.44 33.87 -37.15
C ARG A 27 5.06 34.04 -35.77
N VAL A 28 6.11 33.30 -35.46
CA VAL A 28 6.89 33.39 -34.22
C VAL A 28 7.30 34.82 -33.92
N ALA A 29 7.98 35.51 -34.84
CA ALA A 29 8.45 36.88 -34.63
C ALA A 29 7.31 37.88 -34.41
N ARG A 30 6.18 37.72 -35.12
CA ARG A 30 4.97 38.53 -34.93
C ARG A 30 4.36 38.31 -33.55
N TYR A 31 4.32 37.06 -33.08
CA TYR A 31 3.79 36.71 -31.76
C TYR A 31 4.70 37.18 -30.64
N THR A 32 6.03 37.06 -30.77
CA THR A 32 6.98 37.61 -29.80
C THR A 32 6.79 39.11 -29.61
N ARG A 33 6.65 39.87 -30.71
CA ARG A 33 6.42 41.32 -30.65
C ARG A 33 5.05 41.67 -30.06
N TRP A 34 4.02 40.92 -30.42
CA TRP A 34 2.68 41.09 -29.84
C TRP A 34 2.69 40.82 -28.32
N MET A 35 3.38 39.77 -27.88
CA MET A 35 3.57 39.42 -26.47
C MET A 35 4.30 40.52 -25.69
N GLN A 36 5.40 41.04 -26.23
CA GLN A 36 6.15 42.15 -25.63
C GLN A 36 5.30 43.43 -25.50
N ASN A 37 4.57 43.79 -26.54
CA ASN A 37 3.65 44.95 -26.50
C ASN A 37 2.55 44.76 -25.45
N ARG A 38 2.02 43.53 -25.34
CA ARG A 38 0.99 43.21 -24.36
C ARG A 38 1.52 43.24 -22.93
N GLN A 39 2.72 42.71 -22.72
CA GLN A 39 3.44 42.78 -21.44
C GLN A 39 3.63 44.24 -20.99
N ASN A 40 4.12 45.11 -21.88
CA ASN A 40 4.33 46.52 -21.57
C ASN A 40 3.03 47.26 -21.22
N ASN A 41 1.94 46.95 -21.93
CA ASN A 41 0.61 47.50 -21.64
C ASN A 41 0.01 47.02 -20.30
N LEU A 42 0.33 45.78 -19.90
CA LEU A 42 -0.10 45.23 -18.62
C LEU A 42 0.70 45.80 -17.47
N LEU A 43 2.03 45.85 -17.65
CA LEU A 43 2.93 46.49 -16.71
C LEU A 43 2.46 47.90 -16.45
N SER A 44 2.17 48.74 -17.46
CA SER A 44 1.78 50.15 -17.26
C SER A 44 0.64 50.39 -16.26
N ARG A 45 -0.21 49.38 -15.98
CA ARG A 45 -1.33 49.44 -15.03
C ARG A 45 -0.97 49.04 -13.60
N VAL A 46 0.14 48.34 -13.40
CA VAL A 46 0.71 48.11 -12.06
C VAL A 46 1.27 49.46 -11.56
N PRO A 47 0.97 49.93 -10.34
CA PRO A 47 1.54 51.16 -9.81
C PRO A 47 3.08 51.18 -9.94
N GLU A 48 3.68 52.30 -10.37
CA GLU A 48 5.12 52.38 -10.65
C GLU A 48 5.98 52.00 -9.43
N ALA A 49 5.52 52.34 -8.23
CA ALA A 49 6.13 51.95 -6.95
C ALA A 49 6.20 50.42 -6.73
N LEU A 50 5.32 49.66 -7.41
CA LEU A 50 5.20 48.21 -7.29
C LEU A 50 5.90 47.44 -8.43
N LYS A 51 6.28 48.13 -9.52
CA LYS A 51 6.96 47.53 -10.69
C LYS A 51 8.46 47.32 -10.51
N ALA A 52 9.09 48.08 -9.61
CA ALA A 52 10.53 48.05 -9.45
C ALA A 52 10.98 46.69 -8.88
N ASN A 53 11.95 46.05 -9.53
CA ASN A 53 12.73 44.93 -8.97
C ASN A 53 13.66 45.38 -7.82
N SER A 54 13.36 46.49 -7.15
CA SER A 54 14.36 47.27 -6.44
C SER A 54 14.96 46.50 -5.26
N GLU A 55 16.28 46.53 -5.24
CA GLU A 55 17.19 46.29 -4.12
C GLU A 55 16.96 47.26 -2.94
N GLY A 56 15.74 47.79 -2.76
CA GLY A 56 15.36 48.77 -1.75
C GLY A 56 14.29 48.21 -0.81
N ASN A 57 14.67 48.02 0.46
CA ASN A 57 13.87 47.45 1.53
C ASN A 57 13.35 48.51 2.50
N ASN A 58 12.39 49.36 2.09
CA ASN A 58 11.60 50.06 3.12
C ASN A 58 10.33 49.25 3.40
N LYS A 59 9.96 49.18 4.69
CA LYS A 59 8.73 48.55 5.17
C LYS A 59 7.49 49.13 4.47
N GLU A 60 7.55 50.41 4.16
CA GLU A 60 6.50 51.19 3.50
C GLU A 60 6.09 50.64 2.13
N ASP A 61 7.03 50.21 1.29
CA ASP A 61 6.73 49.65 -0.03
C ASP A 61 6.18 48.22 0.05
N VAL A 62 6.54 47.47 1.11
CA VAL A 62 5.93 46.17 1.42
C VAL A 62 4.48 46.37 1.84
N ASP A 63 4.26 47.32 2.75
CA ASP A 63 2.94 47.65 3.28
C ASP A 63 2.04 48.20 2.16
N LYS A 64 2.58 49.00 1.23
CA LYS A 64 1.86 49.44 0.02
C LYS A 64 1.50 48.29 -0.91
N ALA A 65 2.40 47.32 -1.11
CA ALA A 65 2.13 46.17 -1.96
C ALA A 65 1.11 45.20 -1.32
N MET A 66 1.18 45.01 -0.01
CA MET A 66 0.16 44.29 0.76
C MET A 66 -1.18 45.02 0.73
N ALA A 67 -1.20 46.35 0.97
CA ALA A 67 -2.42 47.15 0.87
C ALA A 67 -3.04 47.09 -0.53
N PHE A 68 -2.20 47.11 -1.58
CA PHE A 68 -2.64 46.89 -2.95
C PHE A 68 -3.30 45.51 -3.09
N LEU A 69 -2.69 44.42 -2.60
CA LEU A 69 -3.31 43.08 -2.64
C LEU A 69 -4.58 42.98 -1.78
N GLU A 70 -4.67 43.71 -0.67
CA GLU A 70 -5.80 43.70 0.26
C GLU A 70 -7.01 44.49 -0.23
N GLU A 71 -6.78 45.52 -1.05
CA GLU A 71 -7.85 46.26 -1.74
C GLU A 71 -8.63 45.35 -2.72
N TYR A 72 -8.09 44.18 -3.09
CA TYR A 72 -8.72 43.21 -3.99
C TYR A 72 -9.39 42.06 -3.24
N SER A 73 -10.72 42.04 -3.21
CA SER A 73 -11.57 40.94 -2.71
C SER A 73 -12.14 40.07 -3.84
N SER A 74 -13.03 39.11 -3.54
CA SER A 74 -13.65 38.17 -4.51
C SER A 74 -14.30 38.81 -5.75
N GLN A 75 -14.64 40.11 -5.72
CA GLN A 75 -15.09 40.88 -6.89
C GLN A 75 -13.97 41.25 -7.88
N ALA A 76 -12.69 41.08 -7.50
CA ALA A 76 -11.53 41.44 -8.31
C ALA A 76 -11.35 40.57 -9.55
N ARG A 77 -11.82 39.30 -9.54
CA ARG A 77 -11.67 38.35 -10.67
C ARG A 77 -12.19 38.88 -12.00
N HIS A 78 -13.20 39.75 -11.94
CA HIS A 78 -13.82 40.33 -13.14
C HIS A 78 -13.12 41.60 -13.63
N GLN A 79 -12.11 42.13 -12.92
CA GLN A 79 -11.43 43.34 -13.34
C GLN A 79 -10.69 43.14 -14.67
N PRO A 80 -10.84 44.06 -15.64
CA PRO A 80 -10.28 43.90 -16.98
C PRO A 80 -8.76 43.68 -17.02
N TRP A 81 -8.00 44.20 -16.05
CA TRP A 81 -6.55 44.01 -16.01
C TRP A 81 -6.15 42.62 -15.49
N ILE A 82 -6.91 42.02 -14.57
CA ILE A 82 -6.69 40.64 -14.10
C ILE A 82 -6.96 39.65 -15.23
N LYS A 83 -8.09 39.81 -15.94
CA LYS A 83 -8.39 39.05 -17.16
C LYS A 83 -7.24 39.09 -18.18
N ARG A 84 -6.63 40.26 -18.35
CA ARG A 84 -5.47 40.42 -19.25
C ARG A 84 -4.19 39.80 -18.68
N LEU A 85 -3.97 39.88 -17.37
CA LEU A 85 -2.83 39.25 -16.68
C LEU A 85 -2.89 37.72 -16.84
N ILE A 86 -4.04 37.11 -16.58
CA ILE A 86 -4.30 35.67 -16.78
C ILE A 86 -3.90 35.23 -18.19
N ARG A 87 -4.40 35.94 -19.21
CA ARG A 87 -4.03 35.64 -20.60
C ARG A 87 -2.54 35.77 -20.85
N TRP A 88 -1.91 36.81 -20.32
CA TRP A 88 -0.47 36.99 -20.47
C TRP A 88 0.33 35.85 -19.83
N VAL A 89 -0.07 35.36 -18.65
CA VAL A 89 0.59 34.22 -17.98
C VAL A 89 0.50 32.97 -18.85
N VAL A 90 -0.71 32.63 -19.33
CA VAL A 90 -0.94 31.49 -20.23
C VAL A 90 -0.04 31.58 -21.45
N MET A 91 0.07 32.76 -22.05
CA MET A 91 0.87 32.95 -23.25
C MET A 91 2.38 33.00 -22.99
N LYS A 92 2.83 33.48 -21.82
CA LYS A 92 4.24 33.43 -21.42
C LYS A 92 4.73 32.00 -21.23
N GLN A 93 3.83 31.10 -20.80
CA GLN A 93 4.11 29.68 -20.66
C GLN A 93 4.10 28.92 -22.00
N GLN A 94 3.80 29.60 -23.11
CA GLN A 94 3.93 29.02 -24.45
C GLN A 94 5.34 29.24 -25.01
N THR A 95 5.80 28.27 -25.78
CA THR A 95 6.98 28.43 -26.64
C THR A 95 6.56 29.07 -27.97
N PRO A 96 7.44 29.78 -28.67
CA PRO A 96 7.16 30.25 -30.02
C PRO A 96 6.71 29.12 -30.96
N GLU A 97 7.27 27.93 -30.79
CA GLU A 97 6.94 26.72 -31.54
C GLU A 97 5.50 26.25 -31.26
N THR A 98 5.09 26.20 -29.98
CA THR A 98 3.70 25.83 -29.61
C THR A 98 2.67 26.90 -29.99
N LEU A 99 3.10 28.16 -30.08
CA LEU A 99 2.24 29.23 -30.62
C LEU A 99 2.03 29.11 -32.14
N ALA A 100 2.99 28.54 -32.86
CA ALA A 100 2.91 28.37 -34.31
C ALA A 100 1.98 27.22 -34.73
N THR A 101 1.79 26.22 -33.85
CA THR A 101 0.93 25.05 -34.06
C THR A 101 -0.52 25.24 -33.62
N LEU A 102 -0.86 26.39 -33.03
CA LEU A 102 -2.21 26.72 -32.61
C LEU A 102 -3.21 26.67 -33.77
N SER A 103 -4.29 25.91 -33.62
CA SER A 103 -5.46 26.01 -34.51
C SER A 103 -5.96 27.46 -34.54
N PRO A 104 -6.23 28.05 -35.73
CA PRO A 104 -6.75 29.40 -35.86
C PRO A 104 -8.04 29.65 -35.07
N MET A 105 -8.86 28.61 -34.88
CA MET A 105 -10.14 28.68 -34.16
C MET A 105 -9.92 28.78 -32.64
N ILE A 106 -9.09 27.87 -32.09
CA ILE A 106 -8.66 27.86 -30.68
C ILE A 106 -8.00 29.21 -30.37
N PHE A 107 -7.03 29.64 -31.18
CA PHE A 107 -6.36 30.94 -31.01
C PHE A 107 -7.30 32.15 -31.11
N ALA A 108 -8.24 32.16 -32.06
CA ALA A 108 -9.20 33.26 -32.20
C ALA A 108 -10.09 33.38 -30.95
N ARG A 109 -10.46 32.26 -30.33
CA ARG A 109 -11.18 32.20 -29.05
C ARG A 109 -10.32 32.75 -27.90
N PHE A 110 -9.05 32.33 -27.79
CA PHE A 110 -8.10 32.86 -26.79
C PHE A 110 -7.84 34.37 -26.90
N ALA A 111 -7.74 34.87 -28.13
CA ALA A 111 -7.29 36.23 -28.38
C ALA A 111 -8.41 37.27 -28.30
N ARG A 112 -9.68 36.88 -28.51
CA ARG A 112 -10.79 37.83 -28.75
C ARG A 112 -11.86 37.88 -27.68
N ASP A 113 -12.03 36.82 -26.89
CA ASP A 113 -13.25 36.66 -26.08
C ASP A 113 -13.05 37.04 -24.59
N GLU A 114 -13.73 38.10 -24.12
CA GLU A 114 -13.74 38.54 -22.71
C GLU A 114 -14.48 37.58 -21.77
N ASP A 115 -15.25 36.64 -22.31
CA ASP A 115 -16.10 35.72 -21.56
C ASP A 115 -15.36 34.42 -21.17
N HIS A 116 -14.38 33.94 -21.96
CA HIS A 116 -13.57 32.74 -21.64
C HIS A 116 -12.52 32.94 -20.53
N CYS A 117 -12.41 34.13 -19.94
CA CYS A 117 -11.50 34.35 -18.81
C CYS A 117 -11.88 33.48 -17.59
N GLY A 118 -13.15 33.08 -17.45
CA GLY A 118 -13.59 32.20 -16.37
C GLY A 118 -12.91 30.82 -16.41
N LEU A 119 -12.82 30.20 -17.59
CA LEU A 119 -12.17 28.89 -17.75
C LEU A 119 -10.66 28.98 -17.50
N LEU A 120 -9.99 29.99 -18.08
CA LEU A 120 -8.55 30.19 -17.89
C LEU A 120 -8.17 30.52 -16.44
N ASP A 121 -9.03 31.27 -15.73
CA ASP A 121 -8.88 31.51 -14.30
C ASP A 121 -8.88 30.18 -13.53
N GLN A 122 -9.91 29.36 -13.71
CA GLN A 122 -10.02 28.04 -13.07
C GLN A 122 -8.79 27.16 -13.37
N MET A 123 -8.33 27.15 -14.63
CA MET A 123 -7.16 26.40 -15.05
C MET A 123 -5.87 26.88 -14.36
N LEU A 124 -5.62 28.18 -14.30
CA LEU A 124 -4.42 28.73 -13.66
C LEU A 124 -4.46 28.62 -12.13
N LEU A 125 -5.64 28.73 -11.54
CA LEU A 125 -5.87 28.43 -10.12
C LEU A 125 -5.45 26.99 -9.81
N ALA A 126 -5.73 26.05 -10.71
CA ALA A 126 -5.27 24.67 -10.65
C ALA A 126 -3.83 24.46 -11.19
N ASP A 127 -2.98 25.49 -11.12
CA ASP A 127 -1.56 25.48 -11.52
C ASP A 127 -1.26 25.35 -13.01
N GLY A 128 -2.28 25.41 -13.88
CA GLY A 128 -2.11 25.40 -15.32
C GLY A 128 -1.75 24.04 -15.91
N ALA A 129 -1.60 24.03 -17.24
CA ALA A 129 -1.41 22.83 -18.04
C ALA A 129 -0.02 22.22 -17.78
N SER A 130 0.02 20.91 -17.60
CA SER A 130 1.27 20.17 -17.41
C SER A 130 2.20 20.39 -18.60
N GLY A 131 3.48 20.64 -18.32
CA GLY A 131 4.48 20.98 -19.34
C GLY A 131 4.25 22.32 -20.07
N GLY A 132 3.26 23.13 -19.66
CA GLY A 132 2.89 24.36 -20.38
C GLY A 132 2.14 24.11 -21.68
N HIS A 133 1.63 22.89 -21.91
CA HIS A 133 0.93 22.49 -23.14
C HIS A 133 -0.53 22.96 -23.17
N TRP A 134 -0.75 24.27 -23.05
CA TRP A 134 -2.09 24.85 -22.95
C TRP A 134 -3.01 24.50 -24.13
N VAL A 135 -2.49 24.57 -25.36
CA VAL A 135 -3.26 24.23 -26.57
C VAL A 135 -3.88 22.85 -26.44
N LYS A 136 -3.06 21.85 -26.06
CA LYS A 136 -3.52 20.48 -25.92
C LYS A 136 -4.53 20.33 -24.79
N ALA A 137 -4.32 21.01 -23.67
CA ALA A 137 -5.29 21.02 -22.57
C ALA A 137 -6.68 21.50 -23.05
N LEU A 138 -6.70 22.53 -23.87
CA LEU A 138 -7.93 23.14 -24.35
C LEU A 138 -8.63 22.29 -25.41
N GLU A 139 -7.86 21.64 -26.29
CA GLU A 139 -8.38 20.62 -27.21
C GLU A 139 -9.04 19.48 -26.44
N ILE A 140 -8.36 18.93 -25.42
CA ILE A 140 -8.91 17.87 -24.58
C ILE A 140 -10.19 18.32 -23.88
N TYR A 141 -10.21 19.54 -23.32
CA TYR A 141 -11.41 20.08 -22.68
C TYR A 141 -12.57 20.21 -23.67
N GLU A 142 -12.32 20.74 -24.88
CA GLU A 142 -13.33 20.89 -25.92
C GLU A 142 -13.88 19.53 -26.39
N GLU A 143 -13.04 18.51 -26.47
CA GLU A 143 -13.44 17.16 -26.83
C GLU A 143 -14.28 16.50 -25.72
N ILE A 144 -13.92 16.68 -24.44
CA ILE A 144 -14.71 16.19 -23.30
C ILE A 144 -16.13 16.77 -23.33
N ILE A 145 -16.25 18.10 -23.44
CA ILE A 145 -17.56 18.76 -23.42
C ILE A 145 -18.42 18.45 -24.65
N GLN A 146 -17.81 17.97 -25.75
CA GLN A 146 -18.52 17.51 -26.94
C GLN A 146 -18.94 16.04 -26.86
N THR A 147 -18.25 15.24 -26.05
CA THR A 147 -18.49 13.79 -25.93
C THR A 147 -19.47 13.46 -24.81
N SER A 148 -19.51 14.27 -23.76
CA SER A 148 -20.33 14.05 -22.57
C SER A 148 -21.77 14.53 -22.77
N ASP A 149 -22.73 13.61 -22.85
CA ASP A 149 -24.17 13.95 -22.92
C ASP A 149 -24.79 14.27 -21.53
N ASN A 150 -24.08 13.97 -20.44
CA ASN A 150 -24.60 14.07 -19.06
C ASN A 150 -24.46 15.46 -18.42
N VAL A 151 -23.84 16.42 -19.12
CA VAL A 151 -23.61 17.78 -18.61
C VAL A 151 -23.96 18.78 -19.70
N ASP A 152 -25.01 19.59 -19.48
CA ASP A 152 -25.27 20.75 -20.32
C ASP A 152 -24.33 21.90 -19.92
N TYR A 153 -23.17 21.95 -20.57
CA TYR A 153 -22.16 22.99 -20.35
C TYR A 153 -22.62 24.42 -20.73
N ASN A 154 -23.80 24.57 -21.36
CA ASN A 154 -24.37 25.88 -21.71
C ASN A 154 -25.46 26.33 -20.73
N ALA A 155 -25.84 25.49 -19.77
CA ALA A 155 -26.83 25.84 -18.75
C ALA A 155 -26.34 26.98 -17.84
N GLU A 156 -27.26 27.85 -17.40
CA GLU A 156 -26.94 28.93 -16.45
C GLU A 156 -26.47 28.40 -15.09
N GLU A 157 -27.01 27.26 -14.66
CA GLU A 157 -26.57 26.50 -13.50
C GLU A 157 -26.35 25.03 -13.91
N LEU A 158 -25.15 24.51 -13.64
CA LEU A 158 -24.81 23.12 -13.96
C LEU A 158 -25.44 22.19 -12.93
N GLU A 159 -26.11 21.13 -13.41
CA GLU A 159 -26.65 20.07 -12.55
C GLU A 159 -25.53 19.32 -11.82
N HIS A 160 -24.37 19.11 -12.45
CA HIS A 160 -23.22 18.45 -11.83
C HIS A 160 -21.93 19.29 -11.97
N PRO A 161 -21.75 20.33 -11.15
CA PRO A 161 -20.60 21.25 -11.26
C PRO A 161 -19.23 20.57 -11.06
N ILE A 162 -19.19 19.41 -10.39
CA ILE A 162 -17.97 18.62 -10.20
C ILE A 162 -17.44 18.05 -11.51
N LEU A 163 -18.32 17.66 -12.45
CA LEU A 163 -17.94 17.09 -13.73
C LEU A 163 -17.23 18.12 -14.61
N GLN A 164 -17.65 19.39 -14.57
CA GLN A 164 -16.87 20.47 -15.21
C GLN A 164 -15.48 20.62 -14.59
N ARG A 165 -15.36 20.58 -13.25
CA ARG A 165 -14.04 20.66 -12.59
C ARG A 165 -13.15 19.48 -12.96
N LEU A 166 -13.74 18.28 -13.10
CA LEU A 166 -13.07 17.06 -13.54
C LEU A 166 -12.57 17.20 -14.98
N ALA A 167 -13.41 17.69 -15.89
CA ALA A 167 -13.02 17.96 -17.29
C ALA A 167 -11.81 18.90 -17.36
N VAL A 168 -11.82 19.98 -16.57
CA VAL A 168 -10.67 20.90 -16.48
C VAL A 168 -9.44 20.21 -15.90
N ALA A 169 -9.57 19.42 -14.83
CA ALA A 169 -8.43 18.72 -14.22
C ALA A 169 -7.78 17.72 -15.20
N ILE A 170 -8.58 16.92 -15.90
CA ILE A 170 -8.12 15.97 -16.91
C ILE A 170 -7.40 16.69 -18.05
N ALA A 171 -8.02 17.75 -18.59
CA ALA A 171 -7.40 18.60 -19.60
C ALA A 171 -6.02 19.10 -19.17
N LEU A 172 -5.86 19.57 -17.93
CA LEU A 172 -4.58 20.10 -17.45
C LEU A 172 -3.52 19.02 -17.22
N VAL A 173 -3.90 17.85 -16.70
CA VAL A 173 -2.97 16.75 -16.42
C VAL A 173 -2.51 16.12 -17.75
N HIS A 174 -3.46 15.73 -18.60
CA HIS A 174 -3.23 14.97 -19.82
C HIS A 174 -2.81 15.83 -21.02
N ALA A 175 -2.67 17.15 -20.83
CA ALA A 175 -1.96 18.02 -21.76
C ALA A 175 -0.54 17.55 -22.04
N THR A 176 0.07 16.86 -21.07
CA THR A 176 1.27 16.03 -21.28
C THR A 176 0.84 14.57 -21.22
N PRO A 177 1.16 13.73 -22.22
CA PRO A 177 0.75 12.33 -22.21
C PRO A 177 1.23 11.59 -20.96
N VAL A 178 0.31 10.86 -20.32
CA VAL A 178 0.61 10.02 -19.15
C VAL A 178 0.83 8.59 -19.65
N THR A 179 2.07 8.11 -19.62
CA THR A 179 2.42 6.74 -20.04
C THR A 179 1.77 5.70 -19.13
N GLN A 180 1.13 4.70 -19.73
CA GLN A 180 0.58 3.57 -19.01
C GLN A 180 1.69 2.56 -18.67
N VAL A 181 1.60 1.92 -17.50
CA VAL A 181 2.53 0.86 -17.11
C VAL A 181 1.83 -0.50 -17.25
N ASN A 182 2.44 -1.40 -18.03
CA ASN A 182 1.93 -2.75 -18.29
C ASN A 182 0.50 -2.72 -18.87
N ALA A 183 0.26 -2.01 -19.98
CA ALA A 183 -1.04 -2.04 -20.64
C ALA A 183 -1.38 -3.49 -21.03
N ILE A 184 -2.57 -3.98 -20.63
CA ILE A 184 -3.02 -5.33 -20.99
C ILE A 184 -3.32 -5.33 -22.49
N GLU A 185 -2.68 -6.18 -23.29
CA GLU A 185 -3.21 -6.51 -24.62
C GLU A 185 -4.59 -7.13 -24.41
N GLN A 186 -5.66 -6.40 -24.75
CA GLN A 186 -6.97 -7.04 -24.85
C GLN A 186 -6.89 -8.14 -25.91
N GLN A 187 -7.73 -9.18 -25.83
CA GLN A 187 -7.87 -10.20 -26.89
C GLN A 187 -8.50 -9.62 -28.18
N THR A 188 -8.13 -8.40 -28.54
CA THR A 188 -8.48 -7.71 -29.77
C THR A 188 -7.19 -7.54 -30.56
N ASP A 189 -7.24 -7.69 -31.89
CA ASP A 189 -6.06 -7.59 -32.78
C ASP A 189 -5.43 -6.18 -32.84
N GLN A 190 -5.67 -5.32 -31.83
CA GLN A 190 -5.14 -3.96 -31.76
C GLN A 190 -4.28 -3.75 -30.52
N PRO A 191 -3.03 -3.25 -30.67
CA PRO A 191 -2.18 -2.92 -29.53
C PRO A 191 -2.83 -1.79 -28.71
N MET A 192 -2.83 -1.93 -27.40
CA MET A 192 -3.33 -0.89 -26.51
C MET A 192 -2.47 0.39 -26.62
N PRO A 193 -3.06 1.58 -26.47
CA PRO A 193 -2.30 2.83 -26.47
C PRO A 193 -1.30 2.88 -25.30
N ASP A 194 -0.06 3.31 -25.57
CA ASP A 194 0.99 3.47 -24.55
C ASP A 194 0.71 4.59 -23.54
N VAL A 195 -0.34 5.39 -23.74
CA VAL A 195 -0.71 6.55 -22.93
C VAL A 195 -2.18 6.50 -22.55
N VAL A 196 -2.51 7.08 -21.40
CA VAL A 196 -3.90 7.19 -20.94
C VAL A 196 -4.70 8.07 -21.89
N ASP A 197 -5.88 7.61 -22.28
CA ASP A 197 -6.85 8.37 -23.07
C ASP A 197 -7.61 9.33 -22.15
N PRO A 198 -7.50 10.66 -22.34
CA PRO A 198 -8.15 11.62 -21.46
C PRO A 198 -9.68 11.59 -21.53
N ILE A 199 -10.25 11.22 -22.68
CA ILE A 199 -11.72 11.19 -22.87
C ILE A 199 -12.29 9.97 -22.18
N LYS A 200 -11.68 8.80 -22.37
CA LYS A 200 -12.08 7.58 -21.64
C LYS A 200 -11.92 7.75 -20.13
N ARG A 201 -10.84 8.41 -19.69
CA ARG A 201 -10.61 8.74 -18.28
C ARG A 201 -11.73 9.60 -17.71
N TYR A 202 -12.19 10.61 -18.45
CA TYR A 202 -13.32 11.45 -18.03
C TYR A 202 -14.60 10.62 -17.91
N LEU A 203 -14.94 9.86 -18.95
CA LEU A 203 -16.16 9.05 -18.99
C LEU A 203 -16.18 7.97 -17.90
N ASN A 204 -15.02 7.41 -17.54
CA ASN A 204 -14.90 6.43 -16.44
C ASN A 204 -15.30 7.05 -15.09
N TYR A 205 -14.81 8.24 -14.79
CA TYR A 205 -15.13 8.94 -13.55
C TYR A 205 -16.53 9.54 -13.56
N GLU A 206 -17.02 10.03 -14.70
CA GLU A 206 -18.39 10.50 -14.85
C GLU A 206 -19.38 9.39 -14.53
N ARG A 207 -19.23 8.22 -15.16
CA ARG A 207 -20.08 7.06 -14.86
C ARG A 207 -20.00 6.67 -13.39
N ALA A 208 -18.79 6.53 -12.85
CA ALA A 208 -18.59 6.16 -11.44
C ALA A 208 -19.22 7.17 -10.47
N TYR A 209 -19.21 8.46 -10.80
CA TYR A 209 -19.86 9.51 -10.01
C TYR A 209 -21.39 9.36 -10.04
N LEU A 210 -21.97 9.22 -11.23
CA LEU A 210 -23.42 9.11 -11.43
C LEU A 210 -24.01 7.82 -10.84
N GLU A 211 -23.23 6.74 -10.86
CA GLU A 211 -23.59 5.45 -10.23
C GLU A 211 -23.34 5.44 -8.71
N GLY A 212 -22.79 6.51 -8.13
CA GLY A 212 -22.53 6.61 -6.70
C GLY A 212 -21.36 5.78 -6.18
N GLU A 213 -20.44 5.37 -7.06
CA GLU A 213 -19.27 4.53 -6.72
C GLU A 213 -18.10 5.32 -6.10
N LEU A 214 -18.05 6.64 -6.27
CA LEU A 214 -16.96 7.49 -5.77
C LEU A 214 -17.19 7.92 -4.31
N ASP A 215 -16.12 8.36 -3.65
CA ASP A 215 -16.18 8.83 -2.26
C ASP A 215 -17.18 10.00 -2.07
N PRO A 216 -17.95 10.04 -0.97
CA PRO A 216 -18.91 11.12 -0.67
C PRO A 216 -18.30 12.52 -0.68
N SER A 217 -16.99 12.65 -0.48
CA SER A 217 -16.29 13.93 -0.53
C SER A 217 -15.89 14.36 -1.95
N PHE A 218 -16.07 13.51 -2.96
CA PHE A 218 -15.73 13.80 -4.36
C PHE A 218 -16.36 15.09 -4.89
N PRO A 219 -17.66 15.39 -4.64
CA PRO A 219 -18.27 16.66 -5.06
C PRO A 219 -17.60 17.91 -4.46
N LEU A 220 -16.94 17.77 -3.31
CA LEU A 220 -16.28 18.86 -2.58
C LEU A 220 -14.89 19.19 -3.13
N LEU A 221 -14.38 18.39 -4.06
CA LEU A 221 -13.03 18.54 -4.60
C LEU A 221 -12.93 19.75 -5.53
N THR A 222 -11.86 20.52 -5.35
CA THR A 222 -11.48 21.59 -6.28
C THR A 222 -10.85 20.98 -7.54
N THR A 223 -10.79 21.74 -8.63
CA THR A 223 -10.04 21.36 -9.83
C THR A 223 -8.58 21.00 -9.51
N TRP A 224 -7.96 21.67 -8.54
CA TRP A 224 -6.59 21.37 -8.12
C TRP A 224 -6.48 20.01 -7.44
N ASP A 225 -7.43 19.66 -6.55
CA ASP A 225 -7.46 18.37 -5.90
C ASP A 225 -7.65 17.23 -6.91
N LEU A 226 -8.54 17.43 -7.90
CA LEU A 226 -8.81 16.46 -8.95
C LEU A 226 -7.58 16.18 -9.84
N LYS A 227 -6.61 17.12 -9.95
CA LYS A 227 -5.34 16.81 -10.63
C LYS A 227 -4.55 15.70 -9.94
N HIS A 228 -4.72 15.52 -8.63
CA HIS A 228 -4.13 14.45 -7.85
C HIS A 228 -5.00 13.18 -7.78
N VAL A 229 -6.16 13.21 -8.45
CA VAL A 229 -7.01 12.04 -8.69
C VAL A 229 -6.70 11.46 -10.07
N VAL A 230 -6.57 12.31 -11.10
CA VAL A 230 -6.52 11.88 -12.50
C VAL A 230 -5.10 11.72 -13.07
N ASP A 231 -4.06 11.84 -12.24
CA ASP A 231 -2.63 11.70 -12.60
C ASP A 231 -2.09 10.26 -12.53
N GLY A 232 -2.97 9.26 -12.49
CA GLY A 232 -2.63 7.84 -12.47
C GLY A 232 -2.26 7.25 -13.84
N ASP A 233 -1.30 6.32 -13.82
CA ASP A 233 -0.81 5.52 -14.96
C ASP A 233 -1.67 4.26 -15.23
N GLU A 234 -2.67 4.00 -14.40
CA GLU A 234 -3.62 2.89 -14.57
C GLU A 234 -4.52 3.06 -15.81
N PRO A 235 -4.78 1.98 -16.57
CA PRO A 235 -5.90 1.95 -17.52
C PRO A 235 -7.25 2.13 -16.79
N ASP A 236 -8.25 2.67 -17.48
CA ASP A 236 -9.57 2.96 -16.91
C ASP A 236 -10.36 1.70 -16.53
N GLU A 237 -10.13 0.61 -17.25
CA GLU A 237 -10.68 -0.72 -16.94
C GLU A 237 -10.09 -1.26 -15.62
N ILE A 238 -8.81 -0.95 -15.35
CA ILE A 238 -8.13 -1.35 -14.12
C ILE A 238 -8.59 -0.49 -12.94
N ALA A 239 -8.84 0.81 -13.14
CA ALA A 239 -9.47 1.64 -12.12
C ALA A 239 -10.87 1.12 -11.74
N ALA A 240 -11.69 0.76 -12.74
CA ALA A 240 -13.01 0.15 -12.51
C ALA A 240 -12.90 -1.23 -11.80
N TRP A 241 -11.94 -2.07 -12.21
CA TRP A 241 -11.64 -3.33 -11.51
C TRP A 241 -11.23 -3.09 -10.05
N GLY A 242 -10.42 -2.06 -9.77
CA GLY A 242 -10.03 -1.70 -8.40
C GLY A 242 -11.23 -1.37 -7.52
N ARG A 243 -12.18 -0.57 -8.05
CA ARG A 243 -13.45 -0.30 -7.36
C ARG A 243 -14.20 -1.59 -7.05
N ARG A 244 -14.51 -2.40 -8.07
CA ARG A 244 -15.23 -3.67 -7.88
C ARG A 244 -14.53 -4.63 -6.92
N THR A 245 -13.20 -4.76 -7.03
CA THR A 245 -12.39 -5.61 -6.16
C THR A 245 -12.54 -5.22 -4.70
N LEU A 246 -12.39 -3.93 -4.36
CA LEU A 246 -12.57 -3.49 -2.98
C LEU A 246 -14.03 -3.65 -2.53
N LYS A 247 -14.98 -3.43 -3.46
CA LYS A 247 -16.40 -3.63 -3.22
C LYS A 247 -16.77 -5.06 -2.87
N ASN A 248 -16.17 -6.04 -3.55
CA ASN A 248 -16.47 -7.45 -3.34
C ASN A 248 -15.62 -8.06 -2.22
N PHE A 249 -14.35 -7.67 -2.12
CA PHE A 249 -13.39 -8.40 -1.29
C PHE A 249 -13.44 -7.99 0.19
N TYR A 250 -13.35 -6.69 0.50
CA TYR A 250 -13.44 -6.23 1.88
C TYR A 250 -14.02 -4.80 1.94
N PRO A 251 -15.36 -4.66 1.82
CA PRO A 251 -16.04 -3.36 1.81
C PRO A 251 -15.68 -2.43 2.97
N GLN A 252 -15.42 -2.98 4.16
CA GLN A 252 -15.07 -2.18 5.34
C GLN A 252 -13.78 -1.38 5.18
N HIS A 253 -12.91 -1.70 4.20
CA HIS A 253 -11.77 -0.84 3.90
C HIS A 253 -12.18 0.55 3.45
N ALA A 254 -13.34 0.71 2.80
CA ALA A 254 -13.90 2.03 2.52
C ALA A 254 -14.49 2.70 3.77
N LEU A 255 -14.98 1.90 4.73
CA LEU A 255 -15.76 2.33 5.90
C LEU A 255 -14.95 2.44 7.20
N GLN A 256 -13.62 2.44 7.14
CA GLN A 256 -12.81 2.34 8.36
C GLN A 256 -13.02 3.52 9.32
N ASN A 257 -13.11 3.19 10.62
CA ASN A 257 -13.12 4.16 11.73
C ASN A 257 -11.88 5.09 11.75
N ASN A 258 -10.80 4.69 11.06
CA ASN A 258 -9.62 5.53 10.87
C ASN A 258 -9.59 6.05 9.42
N PRO A 259 -10.05 7.28 9.16
CA PRO A 259 -10.11 7.81 7.79
C PRO A 259 -8.73 8.04 7.17
N ASN A 260 -7.65 7.98 7.97
CA ASN A 260 -6.33 7.97 7.39
C ASN A 260 -6.13 6.74 6.52
N TRP A 261 -6.76 5.61 6.80
CA TRP A 261 -6.59 4.36 6.05
C TRP A 261 -7.80 3.97 5.18
N SER A 262 -8.80 4.83 5.04
CA SER A 262 -9.91 4.61 4.10
C SER A 262 -9.37 4.23 2.73
N TYR A 263 -9.92 3.17 2.16
CA TYR A 263 -9.58 2.49 0.89
C TYR A 263 -8.17 1.88 0.85
N ALA A 264 -7.17 2.56 1.40
CA ALA A 264 -5.78 2.13 1.41
C ALA A 264 -5.44 1.06 2.46
N ALA A 265 -6.36 0.72 3.36
CA ALA A 265 -6.16 -0.26 4.42
C ALA A 265 -5.80 -1.66 3.91
N ILE A 266 -6.31 -2.03 2.73
CA ILE A 266 -5.97 -3.28 2.02
C ILE A 266 -4.45 -3.47 1.86
N VAL A 267 -3.72 -2.35 1.74
CA VAL A 267 -2.26 -2.37 1.66
C VAL A 267 -1.63 -2.94 2.91
N LYS A 268 -2.24 -2.83 4.08
CA LYS A 268 -1.72 -3.37 5.35
C LYS A 268 -2.21 -4.77 5.66
N SER A 269 -3.49 -5.02 5.42
CA SER A 269 -4.15 -6.26 5.81
C SER A 269 -3.83 -7.40 4.84
N ASP A 270 -3.92 -7.13 3.54
CA ASP A 270 -4.10 -8.22 2.56
C ASP A 270 -3.02 -8.25 1.48
N ILE A 271 -2.32 -7.14 1.25
CA ILE A 271 -1.14 -7.13 0.38
C ILE A 271 0.06 -7.63 1.19
N PRO A 272 0.68 -8.78 0.86
CA PRO A 272 1.81 -9.31 1.62
C PRO A 272 3.03 -8.38 1.59
N TYR A 273 3.76 -8.33 2.71
CA TYR A 273 5.08 -7.71 2.76
C TYR A 273 6.10 -8.79 2.45
N GLY A 274 7.08 -8.52 1.57
CA GLY A 274 8.19 -9.48 1.36
C GLY A 274 8.35 -10.09 -0.04
N SER A 275 7.64 -9.61 -1.07
CA SER A 275 7.98 -9.97 -2.45
C SER A 275 8.72 -8.83 -3.16
N SER A 276 9.99 -9.05 -3.50
CA SER A 276 10.66 -8.31 -4.59
C SER A 276 10.57 -9.07 -5.92
N ARG A 277 9.70 -10.08 -6.01
CA ARG A 277 9.58 -10.96 -7.17
C ARG A 277 8.71 -10.33 -8.25
N VAL A 278 9.13 -9.20 -8.81
CA VAL A 278 8.65 -8.79 -10.15
C VAL A 278 8.87 -9.94 -11.15
N VAL A 279 9.87 -10.79 -10.90
CA VAL A 279 10.15 -12.02 -11.66
C VAL A 279 8.99 -13.05 -11.61
N ASN A 280 8.15 -13.02 -10.57
CA ASN A 280 6.97 -13.87 -10.45
C ASN A 280 5.68 -13.13 -10.81
N ASP A 281 5.77 -11.88 -11.28
CA ASP A 281 4.60 -11.21 -11.84
C ASP A 281 4.17 -11.99 -13.08
N ASP A 282 2.89 -12.34 -13.13
CA ASP A 282 2.32 -12.95 -14.32
C ASP A 282 2.29 -11.86 -15.41
N PRO A 283 3.00 -12.05 -16.54
CA PRO A 283 3.02 -11.05 -17.61
C PRO A 283 1.63 -10.81 -18.23
N LYS A 284 0.65 -11.70 -18.00
CA LYS A 284 -0.74 -11.52 -18.43
C LYS A 284 -1.53 -10.58 -17.51
N LEU A 285 -1.07 -10.35 -16.29
CA LEU A 285 -1.73 -9.49 -15.32
C LEU A 285 -1.19 -8.07 -15.36
N GLN A 286 -2.07 -7.09 -15.11
CA GLN A 286 -1.62 -5.71 -14.97
C GLN A 286 -0.81 -5.52 -13.68
N LYS A 287 0.07 -4.52 -13.65
CA LYS A 287 0.92 -4.15 -12.49
C LYS A 287 0.18 -4.16 -11.15
N TYR A 288 -1.01 -3.57 -11.05
CA TYR A 288 -1.80 -3.44 -9.83
C TYR A 288 -2.41 -4.77 -9.39
N GLN A 289 -2.87 -5.59 -10.33
CA GLN A 289 -3.30 -6.97 -10.07
C GLN A 289 -2.13 -7.81 -9.55
N ASN A 290 -0.97 -7.69 -10.20
CA ASN A 290 0.28 -8.32 -9.76
C ASN A 290 0.72 -7.86 -8.36
N ILE A 291 0.55 -6.58 -8.01
CA ILE A 291 0.85 -6.09 -6.65
C ILE A 291 -0.09 -6.71 -5.62
N LEU A 292 -1.37 -6.83 -5.93
CA LEU A 292 -2.35 -7.46 -5.03
C LEU A 292 -2.04 -8.95 -4.83
N HIS A 293 -1.71 -9.66 -5.91
CA HIS A 293 -1.42 -11.09 -5.89
C HIS A 293 -0.09 -11.41 -5.20
N ASN A 294 1.01 -10.80 -5.67
CA ASN A 294 2.36 -11.15 -5.23
C ASN A 294 2.84 -10.32 -4.03
N GLY A 295 2.12 -9.26 -3.66
CA GLY A 295 2.59 -8.31 -2.66
C GLY A 295 3.74 -7.44 -3.16
N GLY A 296 4.50 -6.91 -2.21
CA GLY A 296 5.59 -6.01 -2.56
C GLY A 296 6.36 -5.43 -1.39
N ILE A 297 7.61 -5.02 -1.64
CA ILE A 297 8.28 -4.08 -0.74
C ILE A 297 7.54 -2.74 -0.73
N CYS A 298 7.91 -1.88 0.21
CA CYS A 298 7.20 -0.66 0.54
C CYS A 298 6.73 0.16 -0.70
N GLY A 299 7.53 0.26 -1.78
CA GLY A 299 7.18 0.99 -3.02
C GLY A 299 5.92 0.46 -3.72
N ARG A 300 5.84 -0.84 -4.03
CA ARG A 300 4.68 -1.49 -4.68
C ARG A 300 3.40 -1.30 -3.87
N ARG A 301 3.50 -1.47 -2.55
CA ARG A 301 2.42 -1.23 -1.59
C ARG A 301 1.89 0.20 -1.67
N ALA A 302 2.78 1.19 -1.73
CA ALA A 302 2.37 2.59 -1.94
C ALA A 302 1.80 2.84 -3.33
N PHE A 303 2.24 2.12 -4.37
CA PHE A 303 1.66 2.24 -5.71
C PHE A 303 0.21 1.75 -5.70
N PHE A 304 -0.05 0.57 -5.14
CA PHE A 304 -1.42 0.05 -5.03
C PHE A 304 -2.30 0.96 -4.17
N GLY A 305 -1.80 1.44 -3.03
CA GLY A 305 -2.55 2.37 -2.18
C GLY A 305 -2.97 3.65 -2.92
N ARG A 306 -2.09 4.22 -3.75
CA ARG A 306 -2.43 5.41 -4.56
C ARG A 306 -3.41 5.07 -5.68
N PHE A 307 -3.20 3.95 -6.36
CA PHE A 307 -4.11 3.46 -7.38
C PHE A 307 -5.53 3.29 -6.85
N ILE A 308 -5.71 2.60 -5.72
CA ILE A 308 -7.05 2.36 -5.19
C ILE A 308 -7.71 3.66 -4.71
N LEU A 309 -6.95 4.58 -4.11
CA LEU A 309 -7.48 5.90 -3.73
C LEU A 309 -7.99 6.68 -4.96
N ARG A 310 -7.20 6.72 -6.05
CA ARG A 310 -7.63 7.37 -7.30
C ARG A 310 -8.84 6.70 -7.91
N ALA A 311 -8.93 5.37 -7.87
CA ALA A 311 -10.08 4.63 -8.38
C ALA A 311 -11.39 5.10 -7.74
N PHE A 312 -11.37 5.47 -6.45
CA PHE A 312 -12.51 6.02 -5.69
C PHE A 312 -12.58 7.57 -5.69
N GLY A 313 -11.77 8.24 -6.50
CA GLY A 313 -11.82 9.70 -6.63
C GLY A 313 -11.07 10.47 -5.56
N ILE A 314 -10.19 9.83 -4.78
CA ILE A 314 -9.52 10.47 -3.64
C ILE A 314 -8.16 11.06 -4.05
N PRO A 315 -7.90 12.36 -3.78
CA PRO A 315 -6.63 12.99 -4.09
C PRO A 315 -5.47 12.31 -3.37
N THR A 316 -4.44 11.93 -4.14
CA THR A 316 -3.26 11.27 -3.59
C THR A 316 -1.98 11.70 -4.30
N THR A 317 -0.84 11.62 -3.60
CA THR A 317 0.46 11.90 -4.21
C THR A 317 1.56 11.01 -3.66
N ALA A 318 2.59 10.77 -4.48
CA ALA A 318 3.81 10.14 -3.98
C ALA A 318 4.54 11.11 -3.05
N ARG A 319 4.80 10.64 -1.83
CA ARG A 319 5.69 11.31 -0.89
C ARG A 319 6.88 10.41 -0.51
N PRO A 320 7.92 10.27 -1.35
CA PRO A 320 9.06 9.41 -1.02
C PRO A 320 9.86 9.95 0.17
N SER A 321 10.53 9.04 0.89
CA SER A 321 11.48 9.37 1.96
C SER A 321 12.64 8.38 1.95
N LYS A 322 13.73 8.70 2.66
CA LYS A 322 14.91 7.82 2.67
C LYS A 322 14.56 6.42 3.19
N GLY A 323 14.69 5.42 2.31
CA GLY A 323 14.50 4.00 2.63
C GLY A 323 13.05 3.54 2.85
N HIS A 324 12.05 4.38 2.57
CA HIS A 324 10.63 4.04 2.79
C HIS A 324 9.74 4.56 1.67
N ALA A 325 8.57 3.94 1.54
CA ALA A 325 7.58 4.25 0.51
C ALA A 325 6.82 5.56 0.71
N ALA A 326 5.92 5.81 -0.24
CA ALA A 326 5.42 7.11 -0.63
C ALA A 326 3.90 7.09 -0.81
N LEU A 327 3.14 6.89 0.27
CA LEU A 327 1.67 6.94 0.23
C LEU A 327 1.17 8.09 1.10
N CYS A 328 0.54 9.07 0.47
CA CYS A 328 -0.05 10.23 1.11
C CYS A 328 -1.34 10.62 0.38
N HIS A 329 -2.39 10.95 1.12
CA HIS A 329 -3.68 11.28 0.53
C HIS A 329 -4.51 12.20 1.42
N TRP A 330 -5.54 12.79 0.83
CA TRP A 330 -6.45 13.68 1.53
C TRP A 330 -7.56 12.91 2.25
N THR A 331 -7.83 13.27 3.52
CA THR A 331 -8.71 12.47 4.42
C THR A 331 -10.07 13.11 4.72
N GLY A 332 -10.57 13.94 3.81
CA GLY A 332 -11.89 14.59 3.93
C GLY A 332 -11.86 16.03 4.45
N PRO A 333 -13.01 16.74 4.42
CA PRO A 333 -13.11 18.20 4.63
C PRO A 333 -12.79 18.66 6.06
N ASP A 334 -13.04 17.81 7.05
CA ASP A 334 -12.77 18.09 8.46
C ASP A 334 -11.32 17.77 8.87
N ARG A 335 -10.52 17.28 7.92
CA ARG A 335 -9.14 16.83 8.13
C ARG A 335 -8.23 17.30 7.00
N ASP A 336 -6.96 16.95 7.12
CA ASP A 336 -5.91 17.35 6.19
C ASP A 336 -5.34 16.14 5.43
N TRP A 337 -4.28 16.37 4.67
CA TRP A 337 -3.50 15.30 4.06
C TRP A 337 -2.76 14.47 5.11
N SER A 338 -2.91 13.15 5.01
CA SER A 338 -2.28 12.17 5.89
C SER A 338 -1.16 11.43 5.17
N VAL A 339 -0.10 11.10 5.92
CA VAL A 339 0.98 10.21 5.46
C VAL A 339 0.74 8.82 6.01
N ASN A 340 0.65 7.85 5.10
CA ASN A 340 0.27 6.48 5.39
C ASN A 340 1.47 5.53 5.34
N LEU A 341 2.30 5.65 4.32
CA LEU A 341 3.57 4.93 4.22
C LEU A 341 4.69 5.94 4.05
N GLY A 342 5.72 5.81 4.89
CA GLY A 342 6.83 6.76 4.99
C GLY A 342 6.81 7.53 6.32
N GLY A 343 7.86 8.31 6.58
CA GLY A 343 7.90 9.16 7.77
C GLY A 343 6.95 10.36 7.66
N ASN A 344 6.45 10.88 8.80
CA ASN A 344 5.64 12.10 8.89
C ASN A 344 6.19 13.28 8.06
N TRP A 345 5.32 14.25 7.75
CA TRP A 345 5.65 15.52 7.08
C TRP A 345 6.99 16.13 7.52
N GLY A 346 7.78 16.64 6.56
CA GLY A 346 9.14 17.17 6.75
C GLY A 346 10.26 16.15 6.56
N LYS A 347 9.93 14.85 6.45
CA LYS A 347 10.90 13.75 6.25
C LYS A 347 11.08 13.30 4.80
N GLY A 348 10.47 13.96 3.83
CA GLY A 348 10.43 13.50 2.43
C GLY A 348 10.22 14.62 1.43
N TRP A 349 9.78 14.25 0.24
CA TRP A 349 9.57 15.16 -0.90
C TRP A 349 8.37 14.71 -1.73
N THR A 350 7.93 15.52 -2.67
CA THR A 350 6.87 15.19 -3.62
C THR A 350 7.38 15.32 -5.05
N ASN A 351 6.83 14.55 -5.99
CA ASN A 351 7.14 14.69 -7.41
C ASN A 351 6.24 15.75 -8.09
N THR A 352 6.00 16.85 -7.39
CA THR A 352 5.14 17.96 -7.81
C THR A 352 5.94 19.25 -7.90
N ILE A 353 5.35 20.32 -8.43
CA ILE A 353 5.99 21.65 -8.53
C ILE A 353 6.44 22.24 -7.19
N TYR A 354 5.90 21.72 -6.07
CA TYR A 354 6.23 22.13 -4.72
C TYR A 354 7.58 21.56 -4.25
N VAL A 355 8.02 20.41 -4.79
CA VAL A 355 9.25 19.65 -4.50
C VAL A 355 9.36 19.17 -3.04
N LYS A 356 9.23 20.05 -2.05
CA LYS A 356 9.19 19.71 -0.62
C LYS A 356 7.78 19.34 -0.20
N ASP A 357 7.69 18.32 0.64
CA ASP A 357 6.42 17.81 1.14
C ASP A 357 5.70 18.81 2.07
N MET A 358 6.45 19.56 2.89
CA MET A 358 5.90 20.64 3.72
C MET A 358 5.32 21.78 2.89
N ASP A 359 5.94 22.11 1.75
CA ASP A 359 5.45 23.15 0.86
C ASP A 359 4.20 22.70 0.12
N PHE A 360 4.17 21.43 -0.30
CA PHE A 360 2.94 20.81 -0.82
C PHE A 360 1.80 20.89 0.20
N LEU A 361 2.06 20.50 1.45
CA LEU A 361 1.05 20.55 2.52
C LEU A 361 0.56 21.98 2.77
N ALA A 362 1.48 22.95 2.90
CA ALA A 362 1.13 24.35 3.13
C ALA A 362 0.30 24.93 1.96
N SER A 363 0.62 24.58 0.71
CA SER A 363 -0.18 25.00 -0.45
C SER A 363 -1.55 24.34 -0.49
N ALA A 364 -1.62 23.04 -0.19
CA ALA A 364 -2.89 22.32 -0.11
C ALA A 364 -3.82 22.91 0.98
N GLN A 365 -3.27 23.18 2.16
CA GLN A 365 -3.97 23.83 3.27
C GLN A 365 -4.48 25.21 2.89
N ALA A 366 -3.61 26.08 2.36
CA ALA A 366 -4.00 27.45 2.04
C ALA A 366 -5.11 27.51 0.97
N ARG A 367 -5.07 26.61 -0.04
CA ARG A 367 -6.13 26.48 -1.05
C ARG A 367 -7.48 26.15 -0.44
N ARG A 368 -7.50 25.30 0.59
CA ARG A 368 -8.72 24.78 1.21
C ARG A 368 -9.25 25.68 2.31
N TYR A 369 -8.37 26.22 3.16
CA TYR A 369 -8.76 27.01 4.31
C TYR A 369 -9.41 28.32 3.90
N ASN A 370 -8.97 28.93 2.80
CA ASN A 370 -9.61 30.11 2.24
C ASN A 370 -9.36 30.22 0.72
N PRO A 371 -10.18 29.57 -0.12
CA PRO A 371 -10.03 29.59 -1.57
C PRO A 371 -10.11 30.99 -2.19
N GLU A 372 -10.90 31.89 -1.59
CA GLU A 372 -11.02 33.28 -2.05
C GLU A 372 -9.73 34.06 -1.83
N GLU A 373 -9.17 33.99 -0.62
CA GLU A 373 -7.89 34.63 -0.29
C GLU A 373 -6.72 33.96 -1.02
N TYR A 374 -6.78 32.65 -1.27
CA TYR A 374 -5.73 31.95 -2.02
C TYR A 374 -5.57 32.48 -3.45
N PHE A 375 -6.62 33.05 -4.05
CA PHE A 375 -6.51 33.73 -5.34
C PHE A 375 -5.45 34.85 -5.31
N LYS A 376 -5.32 35.59 -4.20
CA LYS A 376 -4.29 36.63 -4.02
C LYS A 376 -2.88 36.05 -4.08
N VAL A 377 -2.67 34.83 -3.58
CA VAL A 377 -1.38 34.11 -3.71
C VAL A 377 -1.04 33.92 -5.19
N LYS A 378 -2.01 33.49 -6.00
CA LYS A 378 -1.83 33.29 -7.45
C LYS A 378 -1.59 34.60 -8.19
N VAL A 379 -2.35 35.65 -7.89
CA VAL A 379 -2.15 36.99 -8.48
C VAL A 379 -0.75 37.52 -8.17
N ALA A 380 -0.29 37.43 -6.92
CA ALA A 380 1.06 37.83 -6.56
C ALA A 380 2.12 37.03 -7.34
N GLN A 381 1.96 35.71 -7.46
CA GLN A 381 2.86 34.89 -8.28
C GLN A 381 2.89 35.31 -9.76
N TRP A 382 1.73 35.64 -10.34
CA TRP A 382 1.62 36.08 -11.73
C TRP A 382 2.24 37.46 -11.96
N ILE A 383 2.08 38.39 -11.03
CA ILE A 383 2.74 39.71 -11.10
C ILE A 383 4.26 39.55 -10.95
N GLY A 384 4.73 38.67 -10.06
CA GLY A 384 6.15 38.32 -9.96
C GLY A 384 6.71 37.82 -11.29
N GLU A 385 5.99 36.93 -11.98
CA GLU A 385 6.36 36.51 -13.33
C GLU A 385 6.39 37.68 -14.31
N LEU A 386 5.41 38.60 -14.24
CA LEU A 386 5.31 39.78 -15.11
C LEU A 386 6.49 40.76 -14.92
N CYS A 387 6.90 40.96 -13.67
CA CYS A 387 8.04 41.80 -13.27
C CYS A 387 9.40 41.13 -13.54
N GLY A 388 9.42 39.86 -13.95
CA GLY A 388 10.65 39.14 -14.27
C GLY A 388 11.39 38.63 -13.04
N GLU A 389 10.70 38.41 -11.91
CA GLU A 389 11.29 37.73 -10.76
C GLU A 389 11.74 36.33 -11.18
N THR A 390 13.01 36.01 -10.95
CA THR A 390 13.68 34.86 -11.58
C THR A 390 13.36 33.51 -10.93
N LYS A 391 12.78 33.50 -9.72
CA LYS A 391 12.57 32.27 -8.95
C LYS A 391 11.15 32.21 -8.36
N ARG A 392 10.24 31.53 -9.06
CA ARG A 392 8.93 31.20 -8.52
C ARG A 392 9.07 30.24 -7.34
N VAL A 393 8.47 30.61 -6.21
CA VAL A 393 8.48 29.81 -4.99
C VAL A 393 7.04 29.52 -4.57
N TYR A 394 6.78 28.26 -4.24
CA TYR A 394 5.43 27.75 -3.94
C TYR A 394 5.22 27.46 -2.44
N GLY A 395 6.26 27.53 -1.61
CA GLY A 395 6.17 27.39 -0.17
C GLY A 395 7.33 28.05 0.57
N ILE A 396 7.32 27.97 1.90
CA ILE A 396 8.22 28.74 2.78
C ILE A 396 9.55 28.03 3.06
N HIS A 397 9.81 26.86 2.49
CA HIS A 397 11.06 26.11 2.67
C HIS A 397 11.98 26.21 1.45
N ASP A 398 13.29 26.16 1.69
CA ASP A 398 14.30 26.23 0.62
C ASP A 398 14.23 24.95 -0.24
N PRO A 399 13.94 25.07 -1.55
CA PRO A 399 13.83 23.92 -2.43
C PRO A 399 15.16 23.16 -2.58
N HIS A 400 16.32 23.79 -2.35
CA HIS A 400 17.65 23.19 -2.51
C HIS A 400 18.29 22.70 -1.20
N ALA A 401 17.72 23.04 -0.04
CA ALA A 401 18.27 22.61 1.24
C ALA A 401 18.08 21.10 1.45
N LYS A 402 19.19 20.38 1.70
CA LYS A 402 19.23 18.91 1.85
C LYS A 402 18.92 18.41 3.28
N HIS A 403 18.49 19.28 4.20
CA HIS A 403 18.30 18.94 5.62
C HIS A 403 16.90 18.39 5.96
N ARG A 404 16.85 17.47 6.94
CA ARG A 404 15.66 16.67 7.36
C ARG A 404 14.52 17.47 8.01
N LYS A 405 14.63 18.79 8.14
CA LYS A 405 13.58 19.67 8.69
C LYS A 405 13.09 20.72 7.69
N GLY A 406 13.65 20.75 6.48
CA GLY A 406 13.59 21.93 5.62
C GLY A 406 14.39 23.08 6.25
N VAL A 407 15.05 23.89 5.43
CA VAL A 407 15.55 25.20 5.91
C VAL A 407 14.45 26.18 5.55
N LEU A 408 13.90 26.88 6.54
CA LEU A 408 12.97 27.97 6.25
C LEU A 408 13.70 28.96 5.35
N LEU A 409 13.03 29.36 4.27
CA LEU A 409 13.50 30.50 3.50
C LEU A 409 13.59 31.68 4.47
N ASN A 410 14.70 32.40 4.42
CA ASN A 410 14.76 33.68 5.09
C ASN A 410 13.84 34.63 4.31
N LEU A 411 12.56 34.63 4.70
CA LEU A 411 11.54 35.47 4.07
C LEU A 411 11.93 36.95 4.20
N GLU A 412 12.68 37.35 5.22
CA GLU A 412 13.17 38.73 5.36
C GLU A 412 14.17 39.13 4.26
N SER A 413 14.76 38.16 3.56
CA SER A 413 15.72 38.38 2.47
C SER A 413 15.07 38.29 1.08
N ARG A 414 14.72 39.44 0.51
CA ARG A 414 14.14 39.55 -0.85
C ARG A 414 15.09 39.15 -1.98
N ALA A 415 16.40 39.20 -1.76
CA ALA A 415 17.39 38.73 -2.73
C ALA A 415 17.26 37.22 -3.04
N VAL A 416 16.60 36.46 -2.14
CA VAL A 416 16.44 35.01 -2.25
C VAL A 416 15.18 34.61 -3.04
N VAL A 417 14.11 35.41 -2.98
CA VAL A 417 12.76 35.01 -3.41
C VAL A 417 12.04 36.04 -4.29
N GLY A 418 12.49 37.29 -4.43
CA GLY A 418 11.72 38.33 -5.13
C GLY A 418 10.61 38.92 -4.26
N ARG A 419 10.12 40.12 -4.62
CA ARG A 419 9.14 40.88 -3.83
C ARG A 419 7.76 40.23 -3.87
N TRP A 420 7.28 39.93 -5.06
CA TRP A 420 5.92 39.42 -5.27
C TRP A 420 5.77 37.98 -4.83
N TYR A 421 6.78 37.14 -5.05
CA TYR A 421 6.76 35.80 -4.47
C TYR A 421 6.85 35.84 -2.93
N TYR A 422 7.63 36.75 -2.33
CA TYR A 422 7.59 36.97 -0.87
C TYR A 422 6.18 37.31 -0.37
N LEU A 423 5.48 38.23 -1.05
CA LEU A 423 4.09 38.58 -0.69
C LEU A 423 3.16 37.37 -0.84
N SER A 424 3.33 36.55 -1.89
CA SER A 424 2.54 35.32 -2.07
C SER A 424 2.70 34.36 -0.89
N LEU A 425 3.91 34.21 -0.37
CA LEU A 425 4.19 33.37 0.80
C LEU A 425 3.62 33.98 2.09
N LYS A 426 3.63 35.31 2.23
CA LYS A 426 3.01 36.00 3.38
C LYS A 426 1.50 35.86 3.41
N VAL A 427 0.84 35.96 2.26
CA VAL A 427 -0.61 35.71 2.15
C VAL A 427 -0.90 34.24 2.45
N GLN A 428 -0.11 33.30 1.93
CA GLN A 428 -0.24 31.87 2.22
C GLN A 428 -0.09 31.58 3.73
N GLU A 429 0.95 32.11 4.38
CA GLU A 429 1.19 32.01 5.83
C GLU A 429 0.02 32.58 6.64
N ARG A 430 -0.52 33.73 6.22
CA ARG A 430 -1.70 34.33 6.86
C ARG A 430 -2.93 33.43 6.76
N ILE A 431 -3.21 32.85 5.60
CA ILE A 431 -4.36 31.94 5.41
C ILE A 431 -4.22 30.74 6.35
N ILE A 432 -3.02 30.13 6.40
CA ILE A 432 -2.77 28.95 7.24
C ILE A 432 -2.91 29.31 8.73
N ASN A 433 -2.33 30.43 9.16
CA ASN A 433 -2.41 30.90 10.55
C ASN A 433 -3.83 31.32 10.96
N GLY A 434 -4.66 31.75 10.01
CA GLY A 434 -6.07 32.04 10.23
C GLY A 434 -6.92 30.79 10.47
N GLY A 435 -6.39 29.60 10.16
CA GLY A 435 -7.12 28.34 10.23
C GLY A 435 -8.18 28.20 9.12
N PRO A 436 -8.93 27.09 9.11
CA PRO A 436 -10.00 26.88 8.14
C PRO A 436 -11.11 27.93 8.32
N SER A 437 -11.47 28.64 7.25
CA SER A 437 -12.67 29.47 7.20
C SER A 437 -13.84 28.64 6.65
N THR A 438 -15.07 28.82 7.15
CA THR A 438 -16.27 28.19 6.59
C THR A 438 -16.68 28.94 5.32
N PRO A 439 -16.16 28.50 4.17
CA PRO A 439 -17.04 27.97 3.15
C PRO A 439 -16.42 26.69 2.54
N HIS A 440 -16.94 25.52 2.93
CA HIS A 440 -16.73 24.32 2.13
C HIS A 440 -17.35 24.55 0.75
N MET A 441 -16.75 24.02 -0.32
CA MET A 441 -17.44 23.97 -1.62
C MET A 441 -18.85 23.42 -1.37
N LYS A 442 -19.88 24.14 -1.80
CA LYS A 442 -21.25 23.68 -1.60
C LYS A 442 -21.38 22.32 -2.29
N ALA A 443 -21.89 21.34 -1.55
CA ALA A 443 -22.35 20.10 -2.13
C ALA A 443 -23.37 20.42 -3.23
N ASP A 444 -23.47 19.53 -4.22
CA ASP A 444 -24.37 19.65 -5.36
C ASP A 444 -25.81 19.99 -4.92
N SER A 445 -26.46 20.91 -5.62
CA SER A 445 -27.88 21.23 -5.46
C SER A 445 -28.81 20.11 -5.94
N SER A 446 -28.30 19.10 -6.64
CA SER A 446 -29.04 17.94 -7.18
C SER A 446 -29.60 16.97 -6.12
N GLY A 447 -29.44 17.28 -4.83
CA GLY A 447 -29.74 16.34 -3.74
C GLY A 447 -28.59 15.35 -3.53
N HIS A 448 -28.43 14.87 -2.30
CA HIS A 448 -27.39 13.90 -1.94
C HIS A 448 -27.61 12.61 -2.73
N LEU A 449 -26.79 12.35 -3.76
CA LEU A 449 -26.70 11.03 -4.38
C LEU A 449 -26.33 10.06 -3.25
N ILE A 450 -27.22 9.12 -2.91
CA ILE A 450 -26.89 8.12 -1.90
C ILE A 450 -25.76 7.28 -2.47
N THR A 451 -24.57 7.44 -1.90
CA THR A 451 -23.39 6.74 -2.37
C THR A 451 -23.47 5.28 -1.96
N ASP A 452 -22.73 4.46 -2.70
CA ASP A 452 -22.48 3.08 -2.33
C ASP A 452 -21.92 2.97 -0.90
N ILE A 453 -21.10 3.94 -0.50
CA ILE A 453 -20.45 4.02 0.80
C ILE A 453 -21.47 4.31 1.91
N ASP A 454 -22.44 5.19 1.66
CA ASP A 454 -23.54 5.45 2.60
C ASP A 454 -24.32 4.16 2.85
N ALA A 455 -24.65 3.42 1.78
CA ALA A 455 -25.36 2.15 1.89
C ALA A 455 -24.58 1.07 2.64
N ALA A 456 -23.25 1.02 2.46
CA ALA A 456 -22.38 0.06 3.11
C ALA A 456 -22.10 0.44 4.59
N SER A 457 -22.23 1.71 4.97
CA SER A 457 -21.99 2.22 6.33
C SER A 457 -23.06 1.83 7.36
N GLU A 458 -24.22 1.38 6.89
CA GLU A 458 -25.32 0.93 7.75
C GLU A 458 -24.97 -0.40 8.45
N GLU A 459 -25.43 -0.57 9.70
CA GLU A 459 -25.18 -1.83 10.41
C GLU A 459 -25.84 -3.02 9.68
N PRO A 460 -25.12 -4.15 9.55
CA PRO A 460 -25.68 -5.35 8.94
C PRO A 460 -26.83 -5.90 9.79
N ALA A 461 -27.97 -6.17 9.16
CA ALA A 461 -29.09 -6.85 9.80
C ALA A 461 -28.91 -8.37 9.67
N LYS A 462 -29.09 -9.17 10.72
CA LYS A 462 -29.11 -10.63 10.56
C LYS A 462 -30.36 -11.02 9.78
N THR A 463 -30.21 -11.39 8.51
CA THR A 463 -31.31 -11.98 7.73
C THR A 463 -31.19 -13.50 7.79
N GLY A 464 -32.21 -14.16 8.33
CA GLY A 464 -32.20 -15.59 8.65
C GLY A 464 -33.09 -16.42 7.72
N SER A 465 -33.13 -16.13 6.42
CA SER A 465 -34.04 -16.83 5.50
C SER A 465 -33.28 -17.48 4.35
N TYR A 466 -33.29 -18.82 4.33
CA TYR A 466 -32.81 -19.63 3.22
C TYR A 466 -33.78 -19.55 2.04
N HIS A 467 -33.25 -19.50 0.81
CA HIS A 467 -34.06 -19.43 -0.40
C HIS A 467 -34.09 -20.79 -1.11
N HIS A 468 -35.29 -21.33 -1.31
CA HIS A 468 -35.49 -22.57 -2.06
C HIS A 468 -35.82 -22.24 -3.51
N GLY A 469 -35.16 -22.90 -4.45
CA GLY A 469 -35.31 -22.63 -5.87
C GLY A 469 -35.06 -23.85 -6.75
N ARG A 470 -34.89 -23.59 -8.04
CA ARG A 470 -34.41 -24.56 -9.01
C ARG A 470 -33.29 -23.95 -9.83
N ASP A 471 -32.29 -24.74 -10.19
CA ASP A 471 -31.26 -24.31 -11.14
C ASP A 471 -31.78 -24.32 -12.59
N LEU A 472 -30.90 -23.95 -13.54
CA LEU A 472 -31.21 -23.92 -14.97
C LEU A 472 -31.58 -25.31 -15.55
N GLU A 473 -31.17 -26.38 -14.87
CA GLU A 473 -31.44 -27.77 -15.24
C GLU A 473 -32.69 -28.33 -14.52
N GLY A 474 -33.34 -27.52 -13.68
CA GLY A 474 -34.56 -27.86 -12.95
C GLY A 474 -34.33 -28.61 -11.63
N ARG A 475 -33.08 -28.82 -11.21
CA ARG A 475 -32.73 -29.47 -9.94
C ARG A 475 -33.06 -28.57 -8.76
N ALA A 476 -33.50 -29.16 -7.65
CA ALA A 476 -33.81 -28.39 -6.44
C ALA A 476 -32.55 -27.76 -5.84
N THR A 477 -32.61 -26.45 -5.57
CA THR A 477 -31.52 -25.69 -4.95
C THR A 477 -31.92 -25.04 -3.64
N ILE A 478 -30.95 -24.89 -2.73
CA ILE A 478 -31.08 -24.15 -1.48
C ILE A 478 -29.93 -23.14 -1.41
N SER A 479 -30.25 -21.85 -1.45
CA SER A 479 -29.29 -20.77 -1.23
C SER A 479 -29.25 -20.37 0.24
N ILE A 480 -28.05 -20.39 0.81
CA ILE A 480 -27.76 -20.09 2.21
C ILE A 480 -26.92 -18.80 2.22
N PRO A 481 -27.48 -17.65 2.63
CA PRO A 481 -26.71 -16.42 2.76
C PRO A 481 -25.56 -16.60 3.76
N ALA A 482 -24.38 -16.09 3.44
CA ALA A 482 -23.20 -16.37 4.24
C ALA A 482 -23.27 -15.74 5.66
N ASP A 483 -24.02 -14.66 5.82
CA ASP A 483 -24.20 -13.96 7.09
C ASP A 483 -25.26 -14.58 8.02
N SER A 484 -26.01 -15.59 7.55
CA SER A 484 -27.02 -16.32 8.33
C SER A 484 -26.45 -17.39 9.28
N TYR A 485 -25.13 -17.45 9.49
CA TYR A 485 -24.51 -18.48 10.32
C TYR A 485 -24.91 -18.38 11.80
N GLU A 486 -24.95 -19.52 12.50
CA GLU A 486 -25.12 -19.54 13.94
C GLU A 486 -23.81 -19.14 14.63
N ASP A 487 -23.88 -18.13 15.50
CA ASP A 487 -22.74 -17.68 16.31
C ASP A 487 -22.93 -18.07 17.79
N PRO A 488 -22.74 -19.36 18.15
CA PRO A 488 -22.95 -19.82 19.53
C PRO A 488 -21.87 -19.36 20.51
N THR A 489 -20.75 -18.78 20.03
CA THR A 489 -19.57 -18.49 20.88
C THR A 489 -19.01 -17.07 20.76
N LYS A 490 -19.59 -16.20 19.92
CA LYS A 490 -18.98 -14.92 19.50
C LYS A 490 -17.61 -15.16 18.88
N THR A 491 -17.53 -16.05 17.89
CA THR A 491 -16.29 -16.28 17.15
C THR A 491 -15.82 -14.94 16.57
N LYS A 492 -14.79 -14.34 17.19
CA LYS A 492 -14.24 -13.03 16.82
C LYS A 492 -13.55 -13.01 15.44
N GLU A 493 -13.63 -14.13 14.71
CA GLU A 493 -12.81 -14.46 13.54
C GLU A 493 -13.60 -14.42 12.23
N VAL A 494 -14.94 -14.23 12.28
CA VAL A 494 -15.80 -14.06 11.10
C VAL A 494 -16.41 -12.67 11.16
N THR A 495 -16.10 -11.83 10.17
CA THR A 495 -16.61 -10.46 10.11
C THR A 495 -17.81 -10.39 9.17
N ILE A 496 -18.99 -10.09 9.69
CA ILE A 496 -20.16 -9.78 8.85
C ILE A 496 -20.02 -8.38 8.30
N MET A 497 -20.30 -8.21 7.02
CA MET A 497 -20.16 -6.94 6.33
C MET A 497 -21.38 -6.70 5.47
N LYS A 498 -21.78 -5.43 5.40
CA LYS A 498 -22.64 -4.94 4.33
C LYS A 498 -21.73 -4.53 3.16
N GLY A 499 -22.01 -5.04 1.98
CA GLY A 499 -21.34 -4.65 0.75
C GLY A 499 -21.89 -3.33 0.21
N PHE A 500 -21.55 -3.02 -1.03
CA PHE A 500 -22.03 -1.85 -1.78
C PHE A 500 -23.25 -2.22 -2.62
N ARG A 501 -24.11 -1.26 -3.00
CA ARG A 501 -25.41 -1.59 -3.62
C ARG A 501 -25.22 -2.52 -4.82
N ASP A 502 -25.98 -3.62 -4.82
CA ASP A 502 -26.04 -4.53 -5.96
C ASP A 502 -27.28 -4.16 -6.79
N SER A 503 -27.14 -4.09 -8.11
CA SER A 503 -28.24 -3.77 -9.03
C SER A 503 -29.28 -4.90 -9.10
N ASP A 504 -28.90 -6.11 -8.68
CA ASP A 504 -29.74 -7.30 -8.73
C ASP A 504 -30.02 -7.88 -7.33
N ASN A 505 -31.31 -8.07 -7.04
CA ASN A 505 -31.89 -8.46 -5.75
C ASN A 505 -31.18 -9.63 -5.03
N GLY A 506 -30.83 -9.40 -3.76
CA GLY A 506 -30.42 -10.40 -2.78
C GLY A 506 -29.46 -9.75 -1.77
N GLY A 507 -29.66 -9.96 -0.47
CA GLY A 507 -29.00 -9.22 0.61
C GLY A 507 -27.53 -8.85 0.30
N ASN A 508 -27.23 -7.56 0.40
CA ASN A 508 -25.89 -7.03 0.16
C ASN A 508 -24.98 -7.30 1.38
N GLN A 509 -25.00 -8.53 1.87
CA GLN A 509 -24.28 -8.95 3.06
C GLN A 509 -23.38 -10.11 2.69
N GLN A 510 -22.22 -10.15 3.32
CA GLN A 510 -21.21 -11.16 3.11
C GLN A 510 -20.43 -11.36 4.40
N ILE A 511 -19.71 -12.47 4.50
CA ILE A 511 -18.73 -12.66 5.56
C ILE A 511 -17.33 -12.52 5.00
N TYR A 512 -16.45 -11.95 5.82
CA TYR A 512 -15.00 -11.94 5.59
C TYR A 512 -14.31 -12.84 6.59
N LEU A 513 -13.46 -13.72 6.05
CA LEU A 513 -12.55 -14.55 6.81
C LEU A 513 -11.14 -13.93 6.69
N PRO A 514 -10.55 -13.42 7.79
CA PRO A 514 -9.30 -12.66 7.73
C PRO A 514 -8.08 -13.52 7.36
N PRO A 515 -7.02 -12.92 6.79
CA PRO A 515 -5.78 -13.64 6.54
C PRO A 515 -5.15 -14.08 7.86
N PHE A 516 -4.50 -15.24 7.84
CA PHE A 516 -3.63 -15.69 8.91
C PHE A 516 -2.35 -16.33 8.43
N SER A 517 -1.29 -15.75 8.97
CA SER A 517 0.04 -16.30 9.03
C SER A 517 0.31 -16.67 10.49
N PRO A 518 1.32 -17.49 10.80
CA PRO A 518 1.80 -17.61 12.16
C PRO A 518 2.33 -16.25 12.71
N THR A 519 1.47 -15.33 13.17
CA THR A 519 1.81 -14.09 13.92
C THR A 519 1.30 -14.07 15.38
N GLY A 520 2.23 -13.96 16.35
CA GLY A 520 2.02 -13.81 17.80
C GLY A 520 3.30 -13.31 18.50
N ILE A 521 3.33 -13.22 19.86
CA ILE A 521 4.60 -13.00 20.59
C ILE A 521 5.51 -14.17 20.22
N THR A 522 6.69 -13.92 19.65
CA THR A 522 7.66 -14.99 19.35
C THR A 522 8.60 -15.24 20.51
N VAL A 523 9.16 -16.45 20.57
CA VAL A 523 10.14 -16.83 21.59
C VAL A 523 11.56 -16.58 21.09
N LEU A 524 12.42 -16.09 21.99
CA LEU A 524 13.87 -16.01 21.84
C LEU A 524 14.52 -16.97 22.86
N ARG A 525 15.68 -17.55 22.50
CA ARG A 525 16.42 -18.54 23.31
C ARG A 525 17.89 -18.15 23.52
N GLY A 526 18.59 -18.83 24.43
CA GLY A 526 20.05 -18.76 24.60
C GLY A 526 20.64 -17.62 25.43
N GLY A 527 19.96 -16.47 25.55
CA GLY A 527 20.49 -15.33 26.32
C GLY A 527 21.42 -14.43 25.50
N THR A 528 21.98 -13.37 26.07
CA THR A 528 22.68 -12.31 25.28
C THR A 528 23.94 -11.80 25.94
N PHE A 529 24.78 -11.09 25.17
CA PHE A 529 25.95 -10.37 25.66
C PHE A 529 25.66 -9.32 26.75
N LYS A 530 24.38 -9.00 27.02
CA LYS A 530 23.96 -8.01 28.04
C LYS A 530 23.41 -8.65 29.31
N GLU A 531 23.23 -9.97 29.31
CA GLU A 531 22.58 -10.70 30.40
C GLU A 531 23.57 -11.33 31.37
N VAL A 532 23.09 -11.60 32.59
CA VAL A 532 23.85 -12.34 33.60
C VAL A 532 23.60 -13.86 33.45
N PRO A 533 24.58 -14.72 33.79
CA PRO A 533 24.50 -16.16 33.54
C PRO A 533 23.29 -16.84 34.19
N THR A 534 23.06 -16.58 35.48
CA THR A 534 21.97 -17.17 36.30
C THR A 534 20.56 -16.71 35.94
N GLY A 535 20.42 -15.85 34.92
CA GLY A 535 19.14 -15.41 34.39
C GLY A 535 18.80 -16.11 33.08
N ARG A 536 18.97 -15.38 31.97
CA ARG A 536 18.42 -15.72 30.64
C ARG A 536 19.36 -16.57 29.77
N CYS A 537 20.56 -16.84 30.25
CA CYS A 537 21.60 -17.57 29.53
C CYS A 537 21.55 -19.06 29.87
N SER A 538 20.41 -19.74 29.75
CA SER A 538 20.26 -21.16 30.14
C SER A 538 19.54 -21.98 29.07
N SER A 539 19.60 -23.31 29.19
CA SER A 539 18.97 -24.22 28.20
C SER A 539 17.48 -23.99 28.10
N GLY A 540 16.78 -23.83 29.23
CA GLY A 540 15.33 -23.68 29.32
C GLY A 540 14.82 -22.23 29.19
N ALA A 541 15.72 -21.24 29.07
CA ALA A 541 15.32 -19.83 29.09
C ALA A 541 14.40 -19.46 27.92
N ARG A 542 13.25 -18.85 28.24
CA ARG A 542 12.27 -18.35 27.27
C ARG A 542 12.09 -16.84 27.36
N LEU A 543 12.33 -16.15 26.25
CA LEU A 543 12.27 -14.69 26.18
C LEU A 543 11.19 -14.21 25.22
N PRO A 544 10.26 -13.32 25.63
CA PRO A 544 9.20 -12.83 24.74
C PRO A 544 9.74 -11.76 23.78
N SER A 545 9.32 -11.81 22.51
CA SER A 545 9.65 -10.78 21.52
C SER A 545 8.91 -9.44 21.69
N ALA A 546 8.28 -9.22 22.85
CA ALA A 546 7.50 -8.02 23.19
C ALA A 546 8.16 -7.11 24.26
N GLY A 547 9.35 -7.45 24.75
CA GLY A 547 10.04 -6.70 25.81
C GLY A 547 10.67 -5.35 25.37
N GLN A 548 10.88 -4.43 26.33
CA GLN A 548 11.48 -3.12 26.09
C GLN A 548 13.01 -3.23 25.85
N GLY A 549 13.42 -3.49 24.61
CA GLY A 549 14.84 -3.69 24.30
C GLY A 549 15.28 -3.35 22.88
N LYS A 550 14.52 -2.57 22.09
CA LYS A 550 14.91 -2.07 20.74
C LYS A 550 15.79 -3.03 19.92
N TYR A 551 15.41 -4.30 19.76
CA TYR A 551 16.03 -5.28 18.86
C TYR A 551 17.55 -5.57 19.06
N SER A 552 18.30 -4.78 19.81
CA SER A 552 19.77 -4.59 19.68
C SER A 552 20.69 -5.75 20.08
N ASP A 553 20.12 -6.88 20.44
CA ASP A 553 20.82 -8.09 20.86
C ASP A 553 20.09 -9.38 20.41
N TRP A 554 19.13 -9.23 19.49
CA TRP A 554 18.35 -10.33 18.91
C TRP A 554 18.96 -10.75 17.59
N GLY A 555 19.51 -11.96 17.56
CA GLY A 555 19.98 -12.68 16.37
C GLY A 555 19.16 -13.94 16.13
N PHE A 556 19.73 -14.89 15.41
CA PHE A 556 19.14 -16.20 15.14
C PHE A 556 20.21 -17.16 14.61
N ARG A 557 19.90 -18.45 14.62
CA ARG A 557 20.65 -19.49 13.91
C ARG A 557 19.72 -20.23 12.94
N ALA A 558 20.31 -20.79 11.90
CA ALA A 558 19.59 -21.56 10.90
C ALA A 558 19.52 -23.04 11.30
N ALA A 559 18.45 -23.71 10.90
CA ALA A 559 18.31 -25.16 10.89
C ALA A 559 17.96 -25.61 9.46
N MET A 560 18.18 -26.89 9.18
CA MET A 560 17.92 -27.49 7.87
C MET A 560 17.50 -28.95 8.03
N THR A 561 16.43 -29.33 7.36
CA THR A 561 15.92 -30.71 7.35
C THR A 561 16.85 -31.61 6.52
N LEU A 562 16.95 -32.89 6.88
CA LEU A 562 17.60 -33.90 6.03
C LEU A 562 16.75 -34.13 4.77
N ASP A 563 17.31 -33.88 3.60
CA ASP A 563 16.64 -34.14 2.30
C ASP A 563 16.67 -35.64 1.96
N GLU A 564 15.77 -36.09 1.08
CA GLU A 564 15.67 -37.50 0.61
C GLU A 564 16.97 -37.98 -0.07
N ASP A 565 17.77 -37.05 -0.61
CA ASP A 565 19.06 -37.31 -1.26
C ASP A 565 20.22 -37.60 -0.27
N HIS A 566 20.03 -37.38 1.04
CA HIS A 566 21.04 -37.68 2.07
C HIS A 566 20.75 -39.03 2.73
N ASP A 567 21.77 -39.87 2.93
CA ASP A 567 21.61 -41.16 3.61
C ASP A 567 21.21 -40.94 5.08
N ALA A 568 19.91 -41.01 5.35
CA ALA A 568 19.35 -40.87 6.69
C ALA A 568 19.90 -41.90 7.69
N ASN A 569 20.50 -43.01 7.22
CA ASN A 569 21.13 -44.00 8.08
C ASN A 569 22.59 -43.67 8.44
N ASN A 570 23.26 -42.77 7.69
CA ASN A 570 24.62 -42.35 7.94
C ASN A 570 24.89 -40.89 7.49
N PRO A 571 24.29 -39.91 8.18
CA PRO A 571 24.45 -38.50 7.84
C PRO A 571 25.86 -37.99 8.15
N GLU A 572 26.36 -37.10 7.29
CA GLU A 572 27.64 -36.41 7.52
C GLU A 572 27.57 -35.59 8.82
N PRO A 573 28.57 -35.69 9.72
CA PRO A 573 28.51 -35.00 11.01
C PRO A 573 28.51 -33.48 10.89
N THR A 574 29.05 -32.96 9.79
CA THR A 574 29.08 -31.53 9.48
C THR A 574 28.86 -31.30 7.99
N MET A 575 28.19 -30.20 7.65
CA MET A 575 27.99 -29.77 6.27
C MET A 575 28.41 -28.31 6.09
N LYS A 576 28.94 -27.96 4.92
CA LYS A 576 29.19 -26.58 4.52
C LYS A 576 28.30 -26.22 3.35
N LEU A 577 27.48 -25.18 3.54
CA LEU A 577 26.56 -24.70 2.52
C LEU A 577 26.97 -23.31 2.06
N SER A 578 27.19 -23.13 0.76
CA SER A 578 27.50 -21.80 0.19
C SER A 578 26.25 -20.93 0.20
N LEU A 579 26.39 -19.63 0.45
CA LEU A 579 25.33 -18.61 0.38
C LEU A 579 25.48 -17.68 -0.84
N ASP A 580 26.49 -17.90 -1.66
CA ASP A 580 26.76 -17.11 -2.86
C ASP A 580 27.25 -17.98 -4.02
N GLU A 581 27.01 -17.50 -5.25
CA GLU A 581 27.42 -18.18 -6.49
C GLU A 581 28.95 -18.36 -6.57
N ASP A 582 29.69 -17.42 -5.99
CA ASP A 582 31.16 -17.41 -6.00
C ASP A 582 31.79 -18.35 -4.95
N ASN A 583 30.99 -19.03 -4.12
CA ASN A 583 31.43 -19.92 -3.05
C ASN A 583 32.44 -19.26 -2.09
N THR A 584 32.13 -18.04 -1.63
CA THR A 584 32.99 -17.26 -0.73
C THR A 584 32.42 -17.09 0.68
N VAL A 585 31.12 -17.32 0.85
CA VAL A 585 30.42 -17.20 2.14
C VAL A 585 29.64 -18.46 2.43
N PHE A 586 29.92 -19.11 3.56
CA PHE A 586 29.32 -20.40 3.91
C PHE A 586 28.61 -20.35 5.26
N ILE A 587 27.58 -21.18 5.43
CA ILE A 587 27.08 -21.63 6.73
C ILE A 587 27.64 -23.02 7.00
N GLU A 588 28.28 -23.20 8.16
CA GLU A 588 28.63 -24.53 8.66
C GLU A 588 27.46 -25.06 9.49
N PHE A 589 27.00 -26.27 9.18
CA PHE A 589 25.99 -26.99 9.92
C PHE A 589 26.59 -28.20 10.62
N VAL A 590 25.95 -28.60 11.71
CA VAL A 590 26.24 -29.78 12.51
C VAL A 590 25.01 -30.68 12.50
N TYR A 591 25.19 -31.98 12.29
CA TYR A 591 24.10 -32.93 12.37
C TYR A 591 23.67 -33.17 13.82
N ILE A 592 22.37 -33.02 14.07
CA ILE A 592 21.71 -33.26 15.35
C ILE A 592 20.89 -34.55 15.24
N PRO A 593 21.30 -35.64 15.92
CA PRO A 593 20.64 -36.93 15.82
C PRO A 593 19.25 -36.94 16.48
N PRO A 594 18.31 -37.79 16.01
CA PRO A 594 17.01 -37.96 16.64
C PRO A 594 17.14 -38.51 18.07
N GLY A 595 16.15 -38.24 18.91
CA GLY A 595 16.18 -38.62 20.31
C GLY A 595 15.00 -38.10 21.13
N GLU A 596 15.03 -38.33 22.43
CA GLU A 596 14.00 -37.90 23.37
C GLU A 596 14.63 -37.15 24.56
N PHE A 597 14.01 -36.05 24.96
CA PHE A 597 14.47 -35.26 26.10
C PHE A 597 13.31 -34.64 26.89
N VAL A 598 13.64 -34.15 28.08
CA VAL A 598 12.71 -33.37 28.90
C VAL A 598 12.97 -31.88 28.66
N MET A 599 11.95 -31.20 28.13
CA MET A 599 11.98 -29.78 27.79
C MET A 599 11.45 -28.90 28.93
N GLY A 600 12.08 -27.76 29.15
CA GLY A 600 11.65 -26.71 30.08
C GLY A 600 12.75 -26.22 31.03
N GLY A 601 12.35 -25.34 31.95
CA GLY A 601 13.25 -24.64 32.87
C GLY A 601 12.61 -24.38 34.23
N GLN A 602 13.06 -23.33 34.92
CA GLN A 602 12.66 -23.05 36.30
C GLN A 602 11.71 -21.85 36.44
N SER A 603 11.63 -20.99 35.43
CA SER A 603 10.80 -19.78 35.51
C SER A 603 9.31 -20.11 35.56
N THR A 604 8.64 -19.64 36.61
CA THR A 604 7.17 -19.63 36.74
C THR A 604 6.57 -18.27 36.39
N THR A 605 7.39 -17.31 35.97
CA THR A 605 6.99 -15.91 35.80
C THR A 605 6.66 -15.61 34.33
N ASP A 606 5.53 -14.93 34.12
CA ASP A 606 5.11 -14.44 32.81
C ASP A 606 5.01 -12.91 32.83
N ASN A 607 5.86 -12.23 32.07
CA ASN A 607 5.82 -10.77 31.95
C ASN A 607 6.52 -10.30 30.65
N GLN A 608 6.66 -8.99 30.47
CA GLN A 608 7.31 -8.42 29.28
C GLN A 608 8.79 -8.81 29.08
N TRP A 609 9.41 -9.48 30.05
CA TRP A 609 10.83 -9.78 30.13
C TRP A 609 11.13 -11.28 30.20
N SER A 610 10.17 -12.10 30.60
CA SER A 610 10.35 -13.53 30.85
C SER A 610 9.06 -14.26 30.53
N CYS A 611 9.20 -15.45 29.93
CA CYS A 611 8.13 -16.38 29.69
C CYS A 611 8.14 -17.51 30.76
N VAL A 612 7.02 -18.22 30.88
CA VAL A 612 6.90 -19.40 31.74
C VAL A 612 7.64 -20.57 31.10
N GLU A 613 8.49 -21.25 31.86
CA GLU A 613 9.34 -22.37 31.43
C GLU A 613 8.88 -23.73 31.99
N VAL A 614 7.81 -23.72 32.80
CA VAL A 614 7.24 -24.89 33.48
C VAL A 614 5.84 -25.24 32.93
N PRO A 615 5.35 -26.48 33.13
CA PRO A 615 6.06 -27.65 33.66
C PRO A 615 7.07 -28.23 32.67
N HIS A 616 7.98 -29.05 33.20
CA HIS A 616 8.80 -29.93 32.37
C HIS A 616 7.91 -30.94 31.63
N HIS A 617 8.20 -31.20 30.36
CA HIS A 617 7.42 -32.15 29.53
C HIS A 617 8.33 -32.94 28.59
N ARG A 618 7.92 -34.14 28.18
CA ARG A 618 8.72 -35.01 27.30
C ARG A 618 8.51 -34.67 25.84
N VAL A 619 9.62 -34.54 25.11
CA VAL A 619 9.63 -34.24 23.67
C VAL A 619 10.48 -35.28 22.94
N LYS A 620 9.97 -35.80 21.83
CA LYS A 620 10.68 -36.70 20.94
C LYS A 620 10.92 -36.04 19.59
N ILE A 621 12.18 -35.95 19.19
CA ILE A 621 12.64 -35.57 17.85
C ILE A 621 12.82 -36.86 17.05
N THR A 622 11.95 -37.13 16.07
CA THR A 622 11.98 -38.41 15.33
C THR A 622 13.01 -38.47 14.23
N ASP A 623 13.25 -37.34 13.59
CA ASP A 623 14.13 -37.21 12.45
C ASP A 623 15.30 -36.29 12.83
N GLY A 624 16.51 -36.71 12.49
CA GLY A 624 17.66 -35.84 12.69
C GLY A 624 17.60 -34.63 11.76
N PHE A 625 18.30 -33.56 12.13
CA PHE A 625 18.33 -32.33 11.35
C PHE A 625 19.70 -31.67 11.47
N TYR A 626 20.01 -30.78 10.55
CA TYR A 626 21.21 -29.96 10.62
C TYR A 626 20.91 -28.65 11.34
N MET A 627 21.80 -28.24 12.24
CA MET A 627 21.73 -26.93 12.91
C MET A 627 23.00 -26.14 12.67
N GLY A 628 22.85 -24.84 12.42
CA GLY A 628 23.96 -23.92 12.23
C GLY A 628 24.91 -24.00 13.43
N LYS A 629 26.18 -24.31 13.13
CA LYS A 629 27.27 -24.42 14.10
C LYS A 629 27.43 -23.14 14.93
N TYR A 630 27.14 -22.01 14.32
CA TYR A 630 27.18 -20.67 14.87
C TYR A 630 25.85 -19.93 14.65
N PRO A 631 25.53 -18.89 15.44
CA PRO A 631 24.55 -17.90 15.04
C PRO A 631 24.92 -17.27 13.69
N VAL A 632 23.93 -16.84 12.92
CA VAL A 632 24.18 -16.22 11.61
C VAL A 632 25.06 -14.98 11.78
N THR A 633 26.14 -14.88 11.01
CA THR A 633 27.09 -13.78 11.08
C THR A 633 26.61 -12.55 10.31
N GLN A 634 27.19 -11.39 10.61
CA GLN A 634 26.93 -10.17 9.84
C GLN A 634 27.30 -10.34 8.37
N LYS A 635 28.41 -11.04 8.07
CA LYS A 635 28.82 -11.34 6.69
C LYS A 635 27.80 -12.19 5.96
N GLN A 636 27.33 -13.28 6.58
CA GLN A 636 26.31 -14.16 6.01
C GLN A 636 25.00 -13.38 5.77
N PHE A 637 24.54 -12.64 6.79
CA PHE A 637 23.32 -11.85 6.71
C PHE A 637 23.38 -10.75 5.64
N GLU A 638 24.51 -10.03 5.55
CA GLU A 638 24.77 -9.04 4.51
C GLU A 638 24.82 -9.66 3.11
N THR A 639 25.35 -10.87 2.98
CA THR A 639 25.45 -11.58 1.70
C THR A 639 24.05 -11.88 1.15
N VAL A 640 23.18 -12.45 1.98
CA VAL A 640 21.82 -12.88 1.59
C VAL A 640 20.82 -11.72 1.52
N LEU A 641 20.84 -10.80 2.49
CA LEU A 641 19.85 -9.72 2.58
C LEU A 641 20.34 -8.37 2.07
N ARG A 642 21.62 -8.23 1.70
CA ARG A 642 22.25 -6.99 1.22
C ARG A 642 22.04 -5.81 2.18
N LYS A 643 21.92 -6.12 3.48
CA LYS A 643 21.74 -5.17 4.57
C LYS A 643 22.40 -5.69 5.84
N ASN A 644 22.72 -4.78 6.75
CA ASN A 644 23.21 -5.11 8.08
C ASN A 644 22.44 -4.31 9.13
N THR A 645 21.65 -5.01 9.93
CA THR A 645 20.85 -4.43 11.00
C THR A 645 21.63 -4.13 12.26
N SER A 646 22.84 -4.70 12.42
CA SER A 646 23.62 -4.63 13.65
C SER A 646 23.79 -3.20 14.16
N ARG A 647 23.64 -3.02 15.46
CA ARG A 647 23.88 -1.79 16.22
C ARG A 647 25.05 -1.91 17.19
N SER A 648 25.63 -3.10 17.31
CA SER A 648 26.77 -3.48 18.15
C SER A 648 28.09 -3.39 17.37
N THR A 649 29.02 -4.32 17.59
CA THR A 649 30.31 -4.41 16.88
C THR A 649 30.10 -4.63 15.38
N LYS A 650 30.60 -3.73 14.53
CA LYS A 650 30.58 -3.89 13.07
C LYS A 650 31.78 -4.71 12.58
N GLN A 651 31.70 -6.02 12.74
CA GLN A 651 32.69 -6.98 12.26
C GLN A 651 31.99 -8.12 11.51
N PRO A 652 32.50 -8.54 10.33
CA PRO A 652 31.85 -9.56 9.50
C PRO A 652 31.56 -10.88 10.22
N GLU A 653 32.47 -11.30 11.10
CA GLU A 653 32.41 -12.58 11.82
C GLU A 653 31.58 -12.52 13.12
N CYS A 654 31.15 -11.32 13.55
CA CYS A 654 30.23 -11.22 14.68
C CYS A 654 28.83 -11.70 14.27
N PRO A 655 28.00 -12.21 15.21
CA PRO A 655 26.63 -12.52 14.91
C PRO A 655 25.87 -11.26 14.49
N ILE A 656 24.90 -11.42 13.60
CA ILE A 656 23.93 -10.38 13.31
C ILE A 656 23.01 -10.20 14.53
N GLU A 657 22.79 -8.96 14.95
CA GLU A 657 21.73 -8.59 15.89
C GLU A 657 20.85 -7.46 15.34
N ALA A 658 19.85 -7.04 16.12
CA ALA A 658 18.78 -6.16 15.64
C ALA A 658 17.91 -6.80 14.56
N VAL A 659 17.71 -8.11 14.67
CA VAL A 659 16.91 -8.92 13.76
C VAL A 659 15.51 -9.16 14.36
N ASP A 660 14.48 -8.68 13.68
CA ASP A 660 13.09 -9.05 13.94
C ASP A 660 12.73 -10.39 13.28
N LEU A 661 11.57 -10.97 13.61
CA LEU A 661 11.17 -12.28 13.07
C LEU A 661 11.15 -12.22 11.54
N GLU A 662 10.58 -11.15 10.99
CA GLU A 662 10.49 -10.93 9.56
C GLU A 662 11.87 -11.01 8.88
N ASN A 663 12.89 -10.35 9.43
CA ASN A 663 14.24 -10.37 8.88
C ASN A 663 14.93 -11.72 9.01
N ALA A 664 14.70 -12.45 10.11
CA ALA A 664 15.23 -13.79 10.29
C ALA A 664 14.59 -14.78 9.31
N THR A 665 13.26 -14.76 9.19
CA THR A 665 12.52 -15.59 8.22
C THR A 665 12.92 -15.23 6.79
N ASN A 666 13.02 -13.95 6.45
CA ASN A 666 13.47 -13.52 5.12
C ASN A 666 14.89 -13.98 4.79
N PHE A 667 15.81 -14.01 5.77
CA PHE A 667 17.13 -14.58 5.57
C PHE A 667 17.02 -16.05 5.21
N CYS A 668 16.32 -16.84 6.04
CA CYS A 668 16.16 -18.27 5.83
C CYS A 668 15.52 -18.57 4.47
N SER A 669 14.41 -17.90 4.13
CA SER A 669 13.72 -18.10 2.84
C SER A 669 14.59 -17.74 1.62
N ARG A 670 15.42 -16.70 1.69
CA ARG A 670 16.33 -16.36 0.58
C ARG A 670 17.48 -17.34 0.48
N ALA A 671 18.11 -17.66 1.60
CA ALA A 671 19.19 -18.62 1.63
C ALA A 671 18.71 -20.00 1.14
N ALA A 672 17.50 -20.42 1.52
CA ALA A 672 16.85 -21.64 1.01
C ALA A 672 16.67 -21.59 -0.52
N GLN A 673 16.16 -20.47 -1.03
CA GLN A 673 15.97 -20.27 -2.48
C GLN A 673 17.30 -20.29 -3.26
N GLU A 674 18.35 -19.66 -2.74
CA GLU A 674 19.67 -19.57 -3.40
C GLU A 674 20.42 -20.91 -3.39
N THR A 675 20.15 -21.75 -2.40
CA THR A 675 20.87 -23.02 -2.20
C THR A 675 20.11 -24.25 -2.65
N GLY A 676 18.79 -24.14 -2.83
CA GLY A 676 17.92 -25.29 -3.08
C GLY A 676 17.71 -26.18 -1.85
N THR A 677 17.94 -25.66 -0.64
CA THR A 677 17.83 -26.43 0.62
C THR A 677 16.77 -25.85 1.55
N ASP A 678 16.24 -26.64 2.50
CA ASP A 678 15.25 -26.19 3.49
C ASP A 678 15.90 -25.41 4.66
N ILE A 679 16.51 -24.27 4.37
CA ILE A 679 17.01 -23.38 5.43
C ILE A 679 15.82 -22.71 6.13
N ARG A 680 15.72 -22.94 7.44
CA ARG A 680 14.62 -22.43 8.29
C ARG A 680 15.11 -21.98 9.66
N LEU A 681 14.23 -21.37 10.43
CA LEU A 681 14.45 -21.23 11.87
C LEU A 681 14.24 -22.60 12.55
N PRO A 682 15.00 -22.94 13.59
CA PRO A 682 14.70 -24.11 14.42
C PRO A 682 13.37 -23.92 15.15
N THR A 683 12.68 -25.01 15.46
CA THR A 683 11.60 -24.98 16.45
C THR A 683 12.18 -24.69 17.84
N GLU A 684 11.33 -24.24 18.77
CA GLU A 684 11.74 -24.03 20.16
C GLU A 684 12.31 -25.32 20.77
N ALA A 685 11.71 -26.46 20.43
CA ALA A 685 12.13 -27.77 20.90
C ALA A 685 13.42 -28.26 20.26
N GLU A 686 13.59 -28.10 18.94
CA GLU A 686 14.85 -28.40 18.26
C GLU A 686 16.00 -27.59 18.86
N TRP A 687 15.76 -26.30 19.12
CA TRP A 687 16.75 -25.43 19.74
C TRP A 687 17.14 -25.90 21.13
N GLU A 688 16.18 -26.19 22.01
CA GLU A 688 16.48 -26.63 23.37
C GLU A 688 17.15 -28.02 23.41
N TYR A 689 16.67 -28.95 22.58
CA TYR A 689 17.26 -30.27 22.43
C TYR A 689 18.73 -30.18 22.02
N ALA A 690 19.00 -29.37 20.98
CA ALA A 690 20.34 -29.15 20.49
C ALA A 690 21.22 -28.42 21.52
N ALA A 691 20.69 -27.44 22.25
CA ALA A 691 21.39 -26.70 23.31
C ALA A 691 21.86 -27.62 24.45
N ARG A 692 21.01 -28.57 24.86
CA ARG A 692 21.31 -29.54 25.93
C ARG A 692 22.37 -30.57 25.55
N GLY A 693 22.54 -30.86 24.25
CA GLY A 693 23.65 -31.66 23.75
C GLY A 693 23.60 -33.15 24.12
N LYS A 694 22.41 -33.74 24.25
CA LYS A 694 22.21 -35.16 24.60
C LYS A 694 21.00 -35.73 23.84
N THR A 695 21.06 -37.01 23.49
CA THR A 695 19.99 -37.71 22.73
C THR A 695 18.97 -38.44 23.58
N ASN A 696 19.30 -38.70 24.85
CA ASN A 696 18.44 -39.40 25.81
C ASN A 696 18.55 -38.70 27.17
N GLY A 697 17.41 -38.39 27.79
CA GLY A 697 17.36 -37.84 29.13
C GLY A 697 16.00 -37.98 29.79
N ASP A 698 15.98 -38.44 31.04
CA ASP A 698 14.77 -38.58 31.86
C ASP A 698 14.49 -37.35 32.75
N SER A 699 15.37 -36.34 32.69
CA SER A 699 15.24 -35.08 33.42
C SER A 699 15.75 -33.90 32.58
N ALA A 700 15.37 -32.69 32.98
CA ALA A 700 15.82 -31.44 32.39
C ALA A 700 17.21 -30.98 32.91
N ASP A 701 18.01 -31.86 33.55
CA ASP A 701 19.29 -31.52 34.18
C ASP A 701 20.42 -31.21 33.17
N PRO A 702 21.41 -30.34 33.47
CA PRO A 702 21.44 -29.17 34.37
C PRO A 702 21.01 -27.86 33.65
N LEU A 703 21.09 -26.72 34.34
CA LEU A 703 20.79 -25.37 33.80
C LEU A 703 21.58 -25.09 32.49
N TRP A 704 22.83 -25.58 32.44
CA TRP A 704 23.71 -25.60 31.27
C TRP A 704 24.15 -27.02 30.93
N PHE A 705 24.49 -27.29 29.66
CA PHE A 705 25.01 -28.60 29.23
C PHE A 705 26.29 -29.03 29.99
N PHE A 706 27.04 -28.06 30.55
CA PHE A 706 28.30 -28.28 31.26
C PHE A 706 28.17 -28.39 32.79
N GLY A 707 26.95 -28.36 33.35
CA GLY A 707 26.70 -28.38 34.80
C GLY A 707 25.96 -27.12 35.27
N ASP A 708 25.79 -26.98 36.59
CA ASP A 708 25.20 -25.80 37.24
C ASP A 708 26.27 -24.85 37.82
N ASP A 709 27.54 -25.07 37.49
CA ASP A 709 28.66 -24.26 37.96
C ASP A 709 28.83 -23.02 37.08
N GLU A 710 28.28 -21.89 37.53
CA GLU A 710 28.34 -20.60 36.83
C GLU A 710 29.79 -20.16 36.55
N SER A 711 30.77 -20.58 37.36
CA SER A 711 32.17 -20.19 37.16
C SER A 711 32.76 -20.68 35.84
N LYS A 712 32.16 -21.71 35.24
CA LYS A 712 32.55 -22.23 33.92
C LYS A 712 31.94 -21.45 32.76
N MET A 713 30.96 -20.57 32.99
CA MET A 713 30.29 -19.82 31.93
C MET A 713 31.27 -19.02 31.05
N ASP A 714 32.37 -18.53 31.64
CA ASP A 714 33.42 -17.82 30.92
C ASP A 714 34.06 -18.64 29.79
N ASP A 715 34.06 -19.97 29.89
CA ASP A 715 34.59 -20.85 28.84
C ASP A 715 33.62 -21.01 27.67
N TYR A 716 32.31 -20.80 27.89
CA TYR A 716 31.24 -21.21 26.97
C TYR A 716 30.40 -20.07 26.38
N ALA A 717 30.39 -18.88 26.98
CA ALA A 717 29.52 -17.79 26.52
C ALA A 717 30.13 -16.39 26.61
N TRP A 718 29.66 -15.51 25.71
CA TRP A 718 29.80 -14.07 25.83
C TRP A 718 28.57 -13.48 26.52
N TYR A 719 28.73 -12.94 27.72
CA TYR A 719 27.66 -12.41 28.56
C TYR A 719 28.07 -11.09 29.21
N LYS A 720 27.22 -10.48 30.03
CA LYS A 720 27.41 -9.10 30.54
C LYS A 720 28.80 -8.81 31.11
N SER A 721 29.38 -9.74 31.88
CA SER A 721 30.64 -9.50 32.60
C SER A 721 31.89 -9.62 31.72
N ASN A 722 31.85 -10.44 30.67
CA ASN A 722 33.03 -10.71 29.82
C ASN A 722 32.91 -10.17 28.39
N SER A 723 31.72 -9.73 27.95
CA SER A 723 31.49 -9.24 26.59
C SER A 723 31.98 -7.81 26.37
N GLY A 724 32.17 -7.02 27.44
CA GLY A 724 32.43 -5.58 27.31
C GLY A 724 31.25 -4.80 26.70
N GLY A 725 30.03 -5.34 26.80
CA GLY A 725 28.82 -4.69 26.32
C GLY A 725 28.66 -4.68 24.79
N LYS A 726 29.26 -5.65 24.10
CA LYS A 726 29.20 -5.78 22.63
C LYS A 726 29.23 -7.25 22.18
N THR A 727 28.88 -7.50 20.92
CA THR A 727 29.00 -8.82 20.29
C THR A 727 30.45 -9.12 19.93
N HIS A 728 30.78 -10.41 19.88
CA HIS A 728 32.12 -10.94 19.53
C HIS A 728 32.03 -11.89 18.34
N PRO A 729 33.13 -12.10 17.60
CA PRO A 729 33.18 -13.12 16.55
C PRO A 729 32.68 -14.47 17.06
N VAL A 730 31.90 -15.15 16.23
CA VAL A 730 31.32 -16.46 16.58
C VAL A 730 32.43 -17.51 16.76
N GLY A 731 32.19 -18.50 17.62
CA GLY A 731 33.08 -19.65 17.77
C GLY A 731 34.35 -19.42 18.59
N LEU A 732 34.44 -18.30 19.33
CA LEU A 732 35.58 -18.01 20.22
C LEU A 732 35.47 -18.61 21.63
N LYS A 733 34.34 -19.24 21.94
CA LYS A 733 34.09 -19.99 23.18
C LYS A 733 34.05 -21.50 22.88
N LEU A 734 34.02 -22.34 23.92
CA LEU A 734 33.92 -23.79 23.74
C LEU A 734 32.52 -24.20 23.23
N PRO A 735 32.43 -25.22 22.35
CA PRO A 735 31.15 -25.73 21.89
C PRO A 735 30.47 -26.62 22.93
N ASN A 736 29.18 -26.88 22.71
CA ASN A 736 28.44 -27.93 23.40
C ASN A 736 28.78 -29.34 22.84
N PRO A 737 28.28 -30.44 23.45
CA PRO A 737 28.62 -31.80 23.02
C PRO A 737 28.26 -32.16 21.57
N PHE A 738 27.30 -31.48 20.96
CA PHE A 738 26.99 -31.65 19.53
C PHE A 738 27.94 -30.85 18.63
N GLY A 739 28.69 -29.88 19.16
CA GLY A 739 29.59 -29.04 18.38
C GLY A 739 29.03 -27.66 18.06
N LEU A 740 27.94 -27.25 18.73
CA LEU A 740 27.33 -25.93 18.57
C LEU A 740 27.99 -24.91 19.49
N TYR A 741 28.24 -23.71 18.96
CA TYR A 741 28.90 -22.62 19.67
C TYR A 741 27.90 -21.51 20.04
N ASP A 742 28.28 -20.69 21.02
CA ASP A 742 27.57 -19.46 21.44
C ASP A 742 26.11 -19.69 21.86
N ILE A 743 25.76 -20.91 22.30
CA ILE A 743 24.38 -21.29 22.66
C ILE A 743 23.82 -20.48 23.85
N TYR A 744 24.68 -20.09 24.81
CA TYR A 744 24.25 -19.41 26.05
C TYR A 744 24.59 -17.91 26.09
N GLY A 745 24.91 -17.28 24.96
CA GLY A 745 25.28 -15.86 24.95
C GLY A 745 25.60 -15.34 23.56
N ASN A 746 26.37 -14.26 23.51
CA ASN A 746 26.63 -13.45 22.32
C ASN A 746 25.35 -12.75 21.80
N VAL A 747 24.32 -13.47 21.36
CA VAL A 747 23.00 -12.92 20.99
C VAL A 747 21.90 -13.89 21.39
N CYS A 748 20.71 -13.40 21.74
CA CYS A 748 19.58 -14.33 21.86
C CYS A 748 19.09 -14.68 20.46
N GLU A 749 18.49 -15.85 20.35
CA GLU A 749 18.24 -16.45 19.05
C GLU A 749 16.76 -16.69 18.83
N ARG A 750 16.28 -16.26 17.67
CA ARG A 750 14.90 -16.52 17.25
C ARG A 750 14.69 -17.99 16.92
N VAL A 751 13.51 -18.48 17.33
CA VAL A 751 12.95 -19.76 16.92
C VAL A 751 11.67 -19.53 16.12
N ALA A 752 11.17 -20.57 15.46
CA ALA A 752 9.95 -20.51 14.64
C ALA A 752 8.68 -20.29 15.49
N ASP A 753 8.70 -20.74 16.74
CA ASP A 753 7.52 -20.85 17.60
C ASP A 753 7.04 -19.50 18.15
N THR A 754 5.73 -19.38 18.29
CA THR A 754 5.11 -18.35 19.12
C THR A 754 4.93 -18.79 20.56
N TYR A 755 4.91 -17.81 21.45
CA TYR A 755 4.66 -17.98 22.85
C TYR A 755 3.17 -18.10 23.13
N LYS A 756 2.80 -19.18 23.81
CA LYS A 756 1.56 -19.32 24.57
C LYS A 756 1.94 -19.82 25.96
N LYS A 757 1.47 -19.12 26.99
CA LYS A 757 1.81 -19.38 28.39
C LYS A 757 1.50 -20.83 28.78
N GLU A 758 0.36 -21.36 28.35
CA GLU A 758 -0.13 -22.68 28.73
C GLU A 758 0.48 -23.84 27.93
N TYR A 759 1.29 -23.56 26.90
CA TYR A 759 1.72 -24.58 25.92
C TYR A 759 2.48 -25.76 26.53
N TYR A 760 3.37 -25.51 27.50
CA TYR A 760 4.11 -26.59 28.17
C TYR A 760 3.20 -27.45 29.04
N ALA A 761 2.22 -26.84 29.72
CA ALA A 761 1.24 -27.57 30.52
C ALA A 761 0.28 -28.40 29.65
N GLU A 762 -0.03 -27.91 28.45
CA GLU A 762 -0.78 -28.68 27.44
C GLU A 762 0.03 -29.85 26.88
N SER A 763 1.34 -29.67 26.70
CA SER A 763 2.25 -30.69 26.19
C SER A 763 2.50 -31.78 27.22
N GLU A 764 2.71 -31.43 28.49
CA GLU A 764 2.84 -32.38 29.61
C GLU A 764 1.65 -33.35 29.69
N LYS A 765 0.42 -32.82 29.57
CA LYS A 765 -0.81 -33.63 29.61
C LYS A 765 -0.91 -34.67 28.48
N LYS A 766 -0.19 -34.45 27.37
CA LYS A 766 -0.14 -35.37 26.22
C LYS A 766 0.91 -36.48 26.39
N GLY A 767 1.71 -36.44 27.45
CA GLY A 767 2.82 -37.38 27.66
C GLY A 767 4.04 -36.99 26.82
N VAL A 768 4.40 -37.83 25.84
CA VAL A 768 5.51 -37.55 24.92
C VAL A 768 4.97 -36.85 23.68
N VAL A 769 5.34 -35.58 23.48
CA VAL A 769 5.00 -34.85 22.25
C VAL A 769 6.08 -35.06 21.18
N VAL A 770 5.64 -35.39 19.97
CA VAL A 770 6.54 -35.68 18.83
C VAL A 770 6.70 -34.44 17.97
N ASN A 771 7.94 -34.05 17.66
CA ASN A 771 8.32 -32.90 16.83
C ASN A 771 7.45 -31.65 17.05
N PRO A 772 7.34 -31.14 18.29
CA PRO A 772 6.49 -29.99 18.57
C PRO A 772 6.98 -28.75 17.82
N ILE A 773 6.04 -28.07 17.16
CA ILE A 773 6.25 -26.83 16.38
C ILE A 773 5.68 -25.59 17.09
N GLY A 774 5.49 -25.70 18.42
CA GLY A 774 4.90 -24.65 19.23
C GLY A 774 3.37 -24.71 19.29
N PRO A 775 2.74 -23.76 19.99
CA PRO A 775 1.28 -23.65 20.03
C PRO A 775 0.77 -23.38 18.63
N LEU A 776 -0.28 -24.11 18.23
CA LEU A 776 -1.05 -23.75 17.05
C LEU A 776 -1.53 -22.31 17.25
N GLN A 777 -1.13 -21.44 16.34
CA GLN A 777 -1.65 -20.09 16.30
C GLN A 777 -3.08 -20.19 15.82
N GLY A 778 -4.03 -20.00 16.73
CA GLY A 778 -5.40 -19.78 16.32
C GLY A 778 -5.45 -18.48 15.52
N ILE A 779 -6.00 -18.54 14.31
CA ILE A 779 -7.29 -17.89 14.08
C ILE A 779 -8.18 -18.74 13.15
N ASN A 780 -8.52 -19.95 13.58
CA ASN A 780 -9.37 -20.84 12.78
C ASN A 780 -10.73 -20.20 12.53
N SER A 781 -10.97 -19.57 11.38
CA SER A 781 -12.32 -19.12 11.02
C SER A 781 -13.27 -20.31 11.06
N LYS A 782 -14.13 -20.41 12.09
CA LYS A 782 -15.11 -21.48 12.29
C LYS A 782 -16.51 -20.88 12.29
N PHE A 783 -17.41 -21.41 11.47
CA PHE A 783 -18.82 -21.05 11.48
C PHE A 783 -19.70 -22.25 11.09
N ARG A 784 -20.95 -22.25 11.55
CA ARG A 784 -21.89 -23.34 11.27
C ARG A 784 -23.23 -22.79 10.78
N TYR A 785 -23.94 -23.57 9.98
CA TYR A 785 -25.33 -23.30 9.61
C TYR A 785 -26.22 -24.44 10.07
N GLN A 786 -27.42 -24.11 10.55
CA GLN A 786 -28.51 -25.08 10.70
C GLN A 786 -29.40 -24.96 9.47
N VAL A 787 -29.31 -25.93 8.56
CA VAL A 787 -30.11 -25.95 7.34
C VAL A 787 -31.36 -26.76 7.61
N GLU A 788 -32.50 -26.10 7.60
CA GLU A 788 -33.82 -26.70 7.83
C GLU A 788 -34.52 -27.00 6.50
N ASN A 789 -35.50 -27.91 6.53
CA ASN A 789 -36.38 -28.24 5.40
C ASN A 789 -35.66 -28.85 4.18
N ILE A 790 -34.61 -29.66 4.39
CA ILE A 790 -34.05 -30.49 3.32
C ILE A 790 -35.13 -31.45 2.81
N PRO A 791 -35.49 -31.41 1.51
CA PRO A 791 -36.71 -32.07 1.01
C PRO A 791 -36.62 -33.59 0.92
N ALA A 792 -35.42 -34.16 0.88
CA ALA A 792 -35.19 -35.61 0.87
C ALA A 792 -33.76 -35.91 1.31
N ALA A 793 -33.54 -37.09 1.92
CA ALA A 793 -32.19 -37.58 2.15
C ALA A 793 -31.49 -37.91 0.82
N GLY A 794 -30.18 -37.69 0.75
CA GLY A 794 -29.40 -38.00 -0.45
C GLY A 794 -28.12 -37.18 -0.58
N ASN A 795 -27.49 -37.24 -1.74
CA ASN A 795 -26.28 -36.49 -2.05
C ASN A 795 -26.60 -35.09 -2.58
N TYR A 796 -26.00 -34.08 -1.94
CA TYR A 796 -26.11 -32.69 -2.33
C TYR A 796 -24.74 -32.15 -2.72
N THR A 797 -24.69 -31.48 -3.86
CA THR A 797 -23.53 -30.71 -4.28
C THR A 797 -23.57 -29.34 -3.61
N LEU A 798 -22.54 -29.03 -2.84
CA LEU A 798 -22.33 -27.73 -2.19
C LEU A 798 -21.29 -26.91 -2.98
N THR A 799 -21.66 -25.69 -3.34
CA THR A 799 -20.75 -24.65 -3.86
C THR A 799 -20.81 -23.41 -2.98
N ALA A 800 -19.76 -22.60 -3.03
CA ALA A 800 -19.70 -21.30 -2.38
C ALA A 800 -19.42 -20.20 -3.39
N LYS A 801 -20.17 -19.10 -3.35
CA LYS A 801 -19.89 -17.90 -4.14
C LYS A 801 -18.88 -17.03 -3.38
N VAL A 802 -17.65 -17.01 -3.86
CA VAL A 802 -16.50 -16.46 -3.14
C VAL A 802 -15.77 -15.37 -3.93
N CYS A 803 -15.06 -14.52 -3.20
CA CYS A 803 -14.14 -13.53 -3.71
C CYS A 803 -12.77 -13.71 -3.03
N THR A 804 -11.73 -13.91 -3.83
CA THR A 804 -10.35 -14.16 -3.38
C THR A 804 -9.36 -13.26 -4.13
N ILE A 805 -8.25 -12.93 -3.48
CA ILE A 805 -7.16 -12.14 -4.07
C ILE A 805 -5.83 -12.89 -4.12
N ASN A 806 -5.76 -14.08 -3.52
CA ASN A 806 -4.63 -14.99 -3.54
C ASN A 806 -5.11 -16.40 -3.93
N ALA A 807 -4.21 -17.17 -4.53
CA ALA A 807 -4.47 -18.56 -4.92
C ALA A 807 -4.33 -19.53 -3.72
N ASP A 808 -4.57 -20.81 -4.00
CA ASP A 808 -4.36 -21.93 -3.07
C ASP A 808 -5.12 -21.80 -1.74
N GLN A 809 -6.33 -21.25 -1.81
CA GLN A 809 -7.23 -21.14 -0.67
C GLN A 809 -8.19 -22.34 -0.62
N SER A 810 -8.50 -22.81 0.59
CA SER A 810 -9.44 -23.90 0.78
C SER A 810 -10.31 -23.67 2.00
N LEU A 811 -11.60 -24.02 1.89
CA LEU A 811 -12.53 -24.06 3.02
C LEU A 811 -12.85 -25.53 3.32
N ILE A 812 -12.70 -25.93 4.57
CA ILE A 812 -13.04 -27.29 4.99
C ILE A 812 -14.51 -27.30 5.38
N VAL A 813 -15.25 -28.33 4.95
CA VAL A 813 -16.65 -28.54 5.29
C VAL A 813 -16.92 -29.97 5.75
N SER A 814 -17.85 -30.12 6.70
CA SER A 814 -18.37 -31.40 7.19
C SER A 814 -19.86 -31.27 7.56
N SER A 815 -20.61 -32.36 7.39
CA SER A 815 -21.99 -32.52 7.85
C SER A 815 -22.12 -33.18 9.23
N GLU A 816 -21.06 -33.82 9.73
CA GLU A 816 -21.10 -34.64 10.94
C GLU A 816 -20.34 -34.01 12.13
N GLY A 817 -19.51 -32.98 11.93
CA GLY A 817 -18.93 -32.19 13.02
C GLY A 817 -17.61 -31.46 12.73
N TRP A 818 -17.00 -30.88 13.78
CA TRP A 818 -15.72 -30.16 13.68
C TRP A 818 -14.47 -31.05 13.61
N ASP A 819 -14.58 -32.30 14.07
CA ASP A 819 -13.51 -33.29 14.22
C ASP A 819 -13.98 -34.69 13.72
N SER A 820 -14.81 -34.72 12.66
CA SER A 820 -15.28 -35.98 12.07
C SER A 820 -14.11 -36.79 11.50
N ASP A 821 -14.25 -38.12 11.42
CA ASP A 821 -13.27 -39.00 10.79
C ASP A 821 -12.90 -38.47 9.38
N VAL A 822 -11.66 -38.75 8.93
CA VAL A 822 -11.09 -38.22 7.67
C VAL A 822 -12.02 -38.43 6.47
N ASP A 823 -12.88 -39.45 6.52
CA ASP A 823 -13.76 -39.89 5.44
C ASP A 823 -15.01 -39.00 5.20
N ASP A 824 -15.42 -38.13 6.14
CA ASP A 824 -16.56 -37.19 5.97
C ASP A 824 -16.16 -35.71 6.06
N THR A 825 -14.89 -35.43 5.77
CA THR A 825 -14.33 -34.07 5.75
C THR A 825 -13.88 -33.71 4.35
N PHE A 826 -14.48 -32.67 3.77
CA PHE A 826 -14.18 -32.26 2.40
C PHE A 826 -13.45 -30.92 2.36
N ALA A 827 -12.38 -30.87 1.55
CA ALA A 827 -11.68 -29.62 1.26
C ALA A 827 -12.27 -28.99 -0.02
N MET A 828 -13.10 -27.95 0.16
CA MET A 828 -13.61 -27.14 -0.94
C MET A 828 -12.49 -26.20 -1.42
N LYS A 829 -12.00 -26.41 -2.64
CA LYS A 829 -11.02 -25.51 -3.26
C LYS A 829 -11.70 -24.22 -3.71
N LEU A 830 -11.10 -23.09 -3.34
CA LEU A 830 -11.61 -21.77 -3.69
C LEU A 830 -10.86 -21.25 -4.93
N PRO A 831 -11.57 -20.76 -5.96
CA PRO A 831 -10.93 -20.22 -7.16
C PRO A 831 -10.15 -18.95 -6.82
N TYR A 832 -9.09 -18.69 -7.59
CA TYR A 832 -8.47 -17.36 -7.62
C TYR A 832 -9.32 -16.43 -8.49
N THR A 833 -10.08 -15.53 -7.87
CA THR A 833 -11.07 -14.69 -8.58
C THR A 833 -10.57 -13.29 -8.89
N MET A 834 -9.41 -12.93 -8.33
CA MET A 834 -8.81 -11.61 -8.51
C MET A 834 -9.76 -10.46 -8.16
N GLY A 835 -10.56 -10.63 -7.09
CA GLY A 835 -11.48 -9.61 -6.59
C GLY A 835 -12.91 -9.65 -7.17
N GLU A 836 -13.19 -10.53 -8.13
CA GLU A 836 -14.56 -10.73 -8.66
C GLU A 836 -15.26 -11.89 -7.92
N TRP A 837 -16.59 -12.00 -8.04
CA TRP A 837 -17.33 -13.14 -7.50
C TRP A 837 -17.24 -14.34 -8.45
N ALA A 838 -16.94 -15.53 -7.93
CA ALA A 838 -17.01 -16.78 -8.66
C ALA A 838 -17.41 -17.95 -7.76
N ASP A 839 -17.95 -19.02 -8.35
CA ASP A 839 -18.33 -20.23 -7.62
C ASP A 839 -17.11 -21.12 -7.35
N SER A 840 -17.09 -21.74 -6.18
CA SER A 840 -16.08 -22.71 -5.78
C SER A 840 -16.14 -24.02 -6.58
N GLU A 841 -15.09 -24.84 -6.48
CA GLU A 841 -15.24 -26.24 -6.86
C GLU A 841 -16.34 -26.91 -6.00
N PRO A 842 -17.21 -27.74 -6.59
CA PRO A 842 -18.27 -28.42 -5.86
C PRO A 842 -17.72 -29.52 -4.95
N VAL A 843 -18.31 -29.67 -3.77
CA VAL A 843 -18.12 -30.82 -2.88
C VAL A 843 -19.45 -31.53 -2.66
N VAL A 844 -19.42 -32.86 -2.51
CA VAL A 844 -20.65 -33.66 -2.34
C VAL A 844 -20.79 -34.04 -0.87
N LEU A 845 -21.94 -33.71 -0.28
CA LEU A 845 -22.29 -34.01 1.09
C LEU A 845 -23.52 -34.91 1.12
N SER A 846 -23.55 -35.88 2.02
CA SER A 846 -24.75 -36.68 2.28
C SER A 846 -25.59 -36.02 3.36
N LEU A 847 -26.82 -35.61 3.03
CA LEU A 847 -27.74 -34.93 3.95
C LEU A 847 -28.96 -35.80 4.25
N LYS A 848 -29.54 -35.62 5.45
CA LYS A 848 -30.79 -36.25 5.89
C LYS A 848 -31.98 -35.40 5.48
N GLU A 849 -33.16 -35.99 5.34
CA GLU A 849 -34.41 -35.24 5.19
C GLU A 849 -34.67 -34.40 6.46
N GLY A 850 -35.11 -33.15 6.31
CA GLY A 850 -35.38 -32.25 7.43
C GLY A 850 -34.17 -31.40 7.84
N GLU A 851 -33.75 -31.50 9.09
CA GLU A 851 -32.73 -30.63 9.71
C GLU A 851 -31.31 -31.23 9.58
N ASN A 852 -30.35 -30.40 9.17
CA ASN A 852 -28.94 -30.75 9.08
C ASN A 852 -28.06 -29.61 9.59
N ALA A 853 -26.86 -29.93 10.05
CA ALA A 853 -25.84 -28.95 10.43
C ALA A 853 -24.68 -29.00 9.42
N LEU A 854 -24.21 -27.84 8.98
CA LEU A 854 -23.01 -27.72 8.15
C LEU A 854 -21.93 -26.96 8.93
N TYR A 855 -20.73 -27.55 9.03
CA TYR A 855 -19.59 -27.02 9.77
C TYR A 855 -18.50 -26.57 8.79
N PHE A 856 -18.01 -25.33 8.92
CA PHE A 856 -17.03 -24.75 8.01
C PHE A 856 -15.80 -24.22 8.75
N TRP A 857 -14.59 -24.56 8.30
CA TRP A 857 -13.37 -24.03 8.90
C TRP A 857 -12.15 -23.90 8.00
N ARG A 858 -11.18 -23.08 8.43
CA ARG A 858 -9.81 -23.00 7.87
C ARG A 858 -8.79 -23.22 8.97
N ASN A 859 -7.83 -24.13 8.78
CA ASN A 859 -6.84 -24.48 9.82
C ASN A 859 -5.43 -24.80 9.29
N LYS A 860 -5.17 -24.63 7.98
CA LYS A 860 -3.86 -24.91 7.35
C LYS A 860 -3.19 -23.60 6.89
N PRO A 861 -2.42 -22.90 7.76
CA PRO A 861 -1.69 -21.71 7.33
C PRO A 861 -0.61 -22.06 6.28
N PRO A 862 -0.22 -21.11 5.40
CA PRO A 862 -0.78 -19.77 5.28
C PRO A 862 -2.17 -19.79 4.64
N GLN A 863 -3.11 -19.02 5.19
CA GLN A 863 -4.40 -18.72 4.55
C GLN A 863 -4.54 -17.20 4.43
N TYR A 864 -5.06 -16.73 3.31
CA TYR A 864 -5.23 -15.30 3.02
C TYR A 864 -6.69 -14.87 3.25
N GLY A 865 -7.01 -13.61 3.02
CA GLY A 865 -8.38 -13.13 3.17
C GLY A 865 -9.33 -13.78 2.15
N VAL A 866 -10.55 -14.13 2.58
CA VAL A 866 -11.59 -14.68 1.72
C VAL A 866 -12.92 -14.03 2.06
N SER A 867 -13.65 -13.55 1.05
CA SER A 867 -15.04 -13.13 1.18
C SER A 867 -16.00 -14.17 0.62
N ILE A 868 -17.11 -14.40 1.31
CA ILE A 868 -18.15 -15.37 0.93
C ILE A 868 -19.50 -14.64 0.93
N LYS A 869 -20.22 -14.70 -0.20
CA LYS A 869 -21.55 -14.09 -0.36
C LYS A 869 -22.65 -15.07 0.04
N GLU A 870 -22.59 -16.28 -0.46
CA GLU A 870 -23.59 -17.33 -0.22
C GLU A 870 -23.02 -18.72 -0.49
N PHE A 871 -23.73 -19.73 0.02
CA PHE A 871 -23.56 -21.13 -0.33
C PHE A 871 -24.78 -21.63 -1.10
N THR A 872 -24.58 -22.56 -2.03
CA THR A 872 -25.68 -23.18 -2.77
C THR A 872 -25.58 -24.70 -2.64
N LEU A 873 -26.65 -25.32 -2.15
CA LEU A 873 -26.84 -26.77 -2.19
C LEU A 873 -27.71 -27.13 -3.39
N THR A 874 -27.25 -28.07 -4.21
CA THR A 874 -28.01 -28.61 -5.35
C THR A 874 -28.13 -30.11 -5.20
N ARG A 875 -29.36 -30.65 -5.24
CA ARG A 875 -29.56 -32.11 -5.13
C ARG A 875 -29.02 -32.83 -6.37
N ASP A 876 -28.22 -33.87 -6.18
CA ASP A 876 -27.71 -34.71 -7.27
C ASP A 876 -28.53 -36.01 -7.38
N GLU A 877 -29.60 -35.97 -8.17
CA GLU A 877 -30.49 -37.13 -8.40
C GLU A 877 -29.79 -38.29 -9.12
N SER A 878 -28.65 -38.06 -9.79
CA SER A 878 -27.93 -39.07 -10.58
C SER A 878 -27.01 -39.97 -9.75
N ARG A 879 -26.70 -39.58 -8.52
CA ARG A 879 -25.81 -40.32 -7.61
C ARG A 879 -26.54 -41.13 -6.54
N ASP A 880 -27.86 -40.99 -6.44
CA ASP A 880 -28.70 -41.76 -5.49
C ASP A 880 -28.84 -43.25 -5.94
N GLU A 881 -28.55 -43.60 -7.19
CA GLU A 881 -28.78 -44.95 -7.76
C GLU A 881 -27.71 -46.02 -7.45
N THR A 882 -26.66 -45.73 -6.67
CA THR A 882 -25.60 -46.73 -6.37
C THR A 882 -25.81 -47.57 -5.11
N HIS A 883 -26.91 -47.35 -4.39
CA HIS A 883 -27.35 -48.25 -3.30
C HIS A 883 -28.86 -48.50 -3.38
N ALA A 884 -29.27 -49.36 -4.31
CA ALA A 884 -30.55 -50.06 -4.29
C ALA A 884 -30.35 -51.56 -4.49
#